data_AF-A0A7D5VLJ1-F1
#
_entry.id   AF-A0A7D5VLJ1-F1
#
_cell.length_a   1.000
_cell.length_b   1.000
_cell.length_c   1.000
_cell.angle_alpha   90.00
_cell.angle_beta   90.00
_cell.angle_gamma   90.00
#
_symmetry.space_group_name_H-M   'P 1'
#
loop_
_entity.id
_entity.type
_entity.pdbx_description
1 polymer ?
#
loop_
_entity_poly.entity_id
_entity_poly.type
_entity_poly.pdbx_seq_one_letter_code
_entity_poly.pdbx_strand_id
1 'polypeptide(L)'
;MHTRLHGRGALFDADPAGLAPRLVGLAPGHHRAHPLEHPEEPPFVVLTGARGLGKSAVLGELRDSYQGHTPVALIDCSARQFAEPPAGRSPESWSASAMALLVIAEQLAEPVTGAGRIAFPRLMSGLVAVAAGGWGDADSERIRREVERILLLNERGGRFGSLAGRWAAKVAAKVVAAATGGNAFVTGAVEATLESVAEGFTGHRQQKASQWYRSYPNAGGSSQRGLILLSQHFRDGGGSREHAERYLVRALLADLTEAYTGFMAKMQRLGRPLVLLDNAQSSPGPELTAAVLRDRADGIGDRVVFVTARRGEGREELPNATRRKLAEVARRTEWAPDSAPSSRALLVALSPLSADDTLHIVGALCSDTAVPSHLPAAAHRLTGGNPLGVVLLAESAAQHLPGVTSVGELLTAEFRPAEDRRGLPAHQALLDRLVPAEYLEELTVLAAAHDHDSACALAAALLPDTFGPADVRALQTLLAEEGLPVVPGQFVGDPFVRALLLLRLHLCDADHASWRRAHETLIDHYTEPEGAPYRLHHELALGNTESAIARLRDDFTTADPREWLRTLRFIASAPYFHAHDAEGRDFSGRGNRRAAVALGTTDAAYAVPGDVDAVLHLRVRRLLHAVWELTDPLVLPDPKVCDRLRFELEQLSNLRPAAGALLWRASRDWPAAALAGHPLEGPDEHEDDGRGEA
;
A
#
# COMPACT_ATOMS: atom_id res chain seq x y z
N MET A 1 -24.58 -5.72 -5.43
CA MET A 1 -24.46 -4.53 -4.56
C MET A 1 -23.01 -4.08 -4.61
N HIS A 2 -22.59 -3.50 -5.75
CA HIS A 2 -21.16 -3.38 -6.14
C HIS A 2 -20.73 -1.92 -6.19
N THR A 3 -20.66 -1.27 -5.03
CA THR A 3 -20.44 0.19 -4.90
C THR A 3 -19.26 0.51 -4.00
N ARG A 4 -18.17 -0.27 -4.09
CA ARG A 4 -16.96 -0.11 -3.24
C ARG A 4 -15.63 0.01 -3.99
N LEU A 5 -15.55 -0.35 -5.28
CA LEU A 5 -14.31 -0.35 -6.06
C LEU A 5 -14.40 0.49 -7.34
N HIS A 6 -14.56 1.80 -7.17
CA HIS A 6 -14.39 2.80 -8.23
C HIS A 6 -13.01 2.69 -8.88
N GLY A 7 -12.90 2.99 -10.18
CA GLY A 7 -11.65 2.84 -10.93
C GLY A 7 -11.03 1.44 -10.97
N ARG A 8 -11.78 0.35 -10.72
CA ARG A 8 -11.25 -1.05 -10.70
C ARG A 8 -11.96 -2.07 -11.61
N GLY A 9 -12.91 -1.63 -12.44
CA GLY A 9 -13.73 -2.50 -13.30
C GLY A 9 -12.93 -3.54 -14.11
N ALA A 10 -11.75 -3.16 -14.64
CA ALA A 10 -10.85 -4.05 -15.39
C ALA A 10 -10.48 -5.38 -14.70
N LEU A 11 -10.65 -5.52 -13.38
CA LEU A 11 -10.50 -6.77 -12.65
C LEU A 11 -11.81 -7.58 -12.49
N PHE A 12 -12.96 -6.91 -12.39
CA PHE A 12 -14.23 -7.50 -11.91
C PHE A 12 -15.39 -7.49 -12.91
N ASP A 13 -15.33 -6.65 -13.95
CA ASP A 13 -16.44 -6.43 -14.89
C ASP A 13 -16.92 -7.75 -15.52
N ALA A 14 -18.22 -7.83 -15.79
CA ALA A 14 -18.86 -9.02 -16.35
C ALA A 14 -18.88 -9.01 -17.89
N ASP A 15 -19.00 -7.83 -18.51
CA ASP A 15 -18.99 -7.63 -19.97
C ASP A 15 -18.42 -6.23 -20.32
N PRO A 16 -17.23 -6.13 -20.95
CA PRO A 16 -16.31 -7.23 -21.22
C PRO A 16 -15.77 -7.82 -19.90
N ALA A 17 -15.51 -9.14 -19.89
CA ALA A 17 -15.06 -9.83 -18.68
C ALA A 17 -13.67 -9.35 -18.22
N GLY A 18 -13.58 -8.86 -16.98
CA GLY A 18 -12.34 -8.43 -16.34
C GLY A 18 -11.34 -9.56 -16.09
N LEU A 19 -10.20 -9.22 -15.50
CA LEU A 19 -9.10 -10.17 -15.29
C LEU A 19 -9.49 -11.36 -14.39
N ALA A 20 -10.21 -11.12 -13.29
CA ALA A 20 -10.57 -12.18 -12.34
C ALA A 20 -11.44 -13.29 -12.94
N PRO A 21 -12.57 -13.01 -13.64
CA PRO A 21 -13.34 -14.06 -14.31
C PRO A 21 -12.54 -14.84 -15.36
N ARG A 22 -11.60 -14.20 -16.08
CA ARG A 22 -10.74 -14.85 -17.08
C ARG A 22 -9.64 -15.74 -16.48
N LEU A 23 -9.22 -15.51 -15.23
CA LEU A 23 -8.26 -16.36 -14.52
C LEU A 23 -8.93 -17.47 -13.71
N VAL A 24 -10.02 -17.14 -13.01
CA VAL A 24 -10.78 -18.07 -12.15
C VAL A 24 -11.71 -18.97 -12.97
N GLY A 25 -12.21 -18.50 -14.12
CA GLY A 25 -13.18 -19.23 -14.95
C GLY A 25 -14.62 -19.13 -14.44
N LEU A 26 -14.94 -18.08 -13.68
CA LEU A 26 -16.23 -17.89 -13.01
C LEU A 26 -16.56 -16.38 -12.91
N ALA A 27 -17.76 -15.99 -13.32
CA ALA A 27 -18.22 -14.59 -13.26
C ALA A 27 -18.52 -14.13 -11.82
N PRO A 28 -17.95 -13.00 -11.33
CA PRO A 28 -18.26 -12.43 -10.01
C PRO A 28 -19.76 -12.20 -9.79
N GLY A 29 -20.28 -12.59 -8.62
CA GLY A 29 -21.69 -12.40 -8.20
C GLY A 29 -22.78 -13.09 -9.04
N HIS A 30 -22.43 -13.61 -10.23
CA HIS A 30 -23.34 -14.24 -11.18
C HIS A 30 -23.09 -15.75 -11.31
N HIS A 31 -21.90 -16.20 -10.91
CA HIS A 31 -21.48 -17.60 -10.75
C HIS A 31 -21.69 -18.48 -12.00
N ARG A 32 -21.73 -17.86 -13.18
CA ARG A 32 -21.70 -18.53 -14.48
C ARG A 32 -20.25 -18.85 -14.85
N ALA A 33 -20.01 -20.04 -15.39
CA ALA A 33 -18.69 -20.43 -15.88
C ALA A 33 -18.24 -19.47 -17.01
N HIS A 34 -16.97 -19.09 -16.98
CA HIS A 34 -16.35 -18.20 -17.95
C HIS A 34 -15.15 -18.88 -18.62
N PRO A 35 -14.88 -18.65 -19.92
CA PRO A 35 -13.65 -19.11 -20.56
C PRO A 35 -12.39 -18.68 -19.80
N LEU A 36 -11.44 -19.60 -19.63
CA LEU A 36 -10.12 -19.31 -19.09
C LEU A 36 -9.24 -18.72 -20.18
N GLU A 37 -8.55 -17.62 -19.88
CA GLU A 37 -7.54 -17.04 -20.78
C GLU A 37 -6.30 -17.95 -20.85
N HIS A 38 -5.87 -18.45 -19.69
CA HIS A 38 -4.67 -19.27 -19.51
C HIS A 38 -5.06 -20.65 -18.96
N PRO A 39 -5.43 -21.63 -19.80
CA PRO A 39 -6.05 -22.90 -19.37
C PRO A 39 -5.09 -23.91 -18.74
N GLU A 40 -3.81 -23.88 -19.10
CA GLU A 40 -2.80 -24.81 -18.57
C GLU A 40 -2.11 -24.25 -17.31
N GLU A 41 -1.30 -23.20 -17.44
CA GLU A 41 -0.65 -22.50 -16.32
C GLU A 41 -1.24 -21.08 -16.18
N PRO A 42 -1.89 -20.71 -15.06
CA PRO A 42 -2.33 -19.33 -14.83
C PRO A 42 -1.16 -18.42 -14.38
N PRO A 43 -1.10 -17.14 -14.78
CA PRO A 43 -0.13 -16.20 -14.22
C PRO A 43 -0.24 -16.07 -12.70
N PHE A 44 0.88 -15.76 -12.04
CA PHE A 44 0.91 -15.33 -10.65
C PHE A 44 0.72 -13.80 -10.61
N VAL A 45 -0.48 -13.32 -10.27
CA VAL A 45 -0.81 -11.90 -10.42
C VAL A 45 -0.32 -11.11 -9.20
N VAL A 46 0.37 -9.99 -9.44
CA VAL A 46 0.90 -9.09 -8.41
C VAL A 46 0.33 -7.69 -8.60
N LEU A 47 -0.57 -7.28 -7.71
CA LEU A 47 -1.11 -5.93 -7.66
C LEU A 47 -0.08 -5.00 -6.98
N THR A 48 0.47 -4.04 -7.72
CA THR A 48 1.56 -3.16 -7.26
C THR A 48 1.13 -1.71 -7.04
N GLY A 49 1.99 -0.93 -6.37
CA GLY A 49 1.83 0.51 -6.13
C GLY A 49 1.95 0.91 -4.65
N ALA A 50 1.76 2.19 -4.35
CA ALA A 50 1.85 2.79 -3.01
C ALA A 50 0.79 2.28 -2.01
N ARG A 51 0.88 2.74 -0.76
CA ARG A 51 -0.16 2.60 0.27
C ARG A 51 -1.43 3.38 -0.12
N GLY A 52 -2.57 2.95 0.41
CA GLY A 52 -3.89 3.56 0.13
C GLY A 52 -4.51 3.27 -1.25
N LEU A 53 -3.75 2.77 -2.24
CA LEU A 53 -4.23 2.48 -3.62
C LEU A 53 -5.28 1.35 -3.77
N GLY A 54 -5.88 0.89 -2.66
CA GLY A 54 -7.03 -0.02 -2.67
C GLY A 54 -6.71 -1.50 -2.88
N LYS A 55 -5.43 -1.92 -2.88
CA LYS A 55 -5.02 -3.32 -3.11
C LYS A 55 -5.71 -4.30 -2.17
N SER A 56 -5.71 -4.02 -0.86
CA SER A 56 -6.39 -4.83 0.17
C SER A 56 -7.90 -4.91 -0.03
N ALA A 57 -8.53 -3.83 -0.52
CA ALA A 57 -9.95 -3.80 -0.83
C ALA A 57 -10.28 -4.63 -2.09
N VAL A 58 -9.38 -4.64 -3.09
CA VAL A 58 -9.46 -5.54 -4.25
C VAL A 58 -9.34 -7.00 -3.82
N LEU A 59 -8.41 -7.36 -2.93
CA LEU A 59 -8.34 -8.72 -2.37
C LEU A 59 -9.59 -9.08 -1.55
N GLY A 60 -10.17 -8.11 -0.82
CA GLY A 60 -11.44 -8.25 -0.13
C GLY A 60 -12.60 -8.59 -1.06
N GLU A 61 -12.86 -7.76 -2.09
CA GLU A 61 -13.93 -8.03 -3.07
C GLU A 61 -13.68 -9.32 -3.86
N LEU A 62 -12.41 -9.69 -4.14
CA LEU A 62 -12.07 -10.98 -4.76
C LEU A 62 -12.47 -12.15 -3.86
N ARG A 63 -12.20 -12.09 -2.55
CA ARG A 63 -12.67 -13.11 -1.60
C ARG A 63 -14.19 -13.12 -1.59
N ASP A 64 -14.82 -11.98 -1.35
CA ASP A 64 -16.26 -11.88 -1.10
C ASP A 64 -17.09 -12.20 -2.37
N SER A 65 -16.55 -12.01 -3.57
CA SER A 65 -17.16 -12.40 -4.85
C SER A 65 -17.12 -13.91 -5.15
N TYR A 66 -16.21 -14.66 -4.52
CA TYR A 66 -15.90 -16.05 -4.87
C TYR A 66 -16.06 -17.05 -3.71
N GLN A 67 -16.04 -16.59 -2.45
CA GLN A 67 -16.24 -17.40 -1.26
C GLN A 67 -17.57 -18.17 -1.33
N GLY A 68 -17.57 -19.43 -0.90
CA GLY A 68 -18.74 -20.30 -0.98
C GLY A 68 -19.07 -20.84 -2.38
N HIS A 69 -18.35 -20.43 -3.44
CA HIS A 69 -18.53 -20.94 -4.81
C HIS A 69 -17.29 -21.67 -5.33
N THR A 70 -16.10 -21.12 -5.10
CA THR A 70 -14.82 -21.81 -5.24
C THR A 70 -14.03 -21.64 -3.92
N PRO A 71 -13.11 -22.55 -3.54
CA PRO A 71 -12.28 -22.38 -2.36
C PRO A 71 -11.38 -21.15 -2.53
N VAL A 72 -11.46 -20.23 -1.57
CA VAL A 72 -10.62 -19.05 -1.49
C VAL A 72 -9.86 -19.06 -0.17
N ALA A 73 -8.59 -18.68 -0.18
CA ALA A 73 -7.88 -18.23 1.01
C ALA A 73 -7.44 -16.78 0.85
N LEU A 74 -7.52 -16.00 1.93
CA LEU A 74 -6.90 -14.69 2.06
C LEU A 74 -6.07 -14.67 3.35
N ILE A 75 -4.78 -14.34 3.23
CA ILE A 75 -3.92 -14.02 4.37
C ILE A 75 -3.27 -12.66 4.17
N ASP A 76 -3.09 -11.91 5.25
CA ASP A 76 -2.23 -10.73 5.30
C ASP A 76 -0.86 -11.17 5.82
N CYS A 77 0.17 -11.08 4.97
CA CYS A 77 1.52 -11.48 5.32
C CYS A 77 2.14 -10.59 6.40
N SER A 78 1.65 -9.36 6.61
CA SER A 78 2.10 -8.50 7.71
C SER A 78 1.41 -8.80 9.06
N ALA A 79 0.47 -9.74 9.12
CA ALA A 79 -0.22 -10.10 10.35
C ALA A 79 0.73 -10.74 11.38
N ARG A 80 0.67 -10.27 12.64
CA ARG A 80 1.56 -10.66 13.74
C ARG A 80 1.76 -12.18 13.93
N GLN A 81 0.78 -13.01 13.56
CA GLN A 81 0.88 -14.48 13.61
C GLN A 81 1.97 -15.08 12.68
N PHE A 82 2.52 -14.29 11.76
CA PHE A 82 3.61 -14.67 10.87
C PHE A 82 4.95 -14.02 11.26
N ALA A 83 4.96 -13.02 12.14
CA ALA A 83 6.18 -12.33 12.58
C ALA A 83 6.98 -13.15 13.61
N GLU A 84 6.30 -13.87 14.51
CA GLU A 84 6.92 -14.57 15.64
C GLU A 84 6.33 -15.99 15.82
N PRO A 85 7.12 -16.97 16.31
CA PRO A 85 6.59 -18.29 16.68
C PRO A 85 5.59 -18.20 17.84
N PRO A 86 4.46 -18.93 17.79
CA PRO A 86 3.52 -19.02 18.91
C PRO A 86 4.20 -19.47 20.21
N ALA A 87 3.76 -18.91 21.34
CA ALA A 87 4.40 -19.07 22.65
C ALA A 87 4.83 -20.52 22.96
N GLY A 88 6.13 -20.69 23.23
CA GLY A 88 6.76 -21.98 23.53
C GLY A 88 7.06 -22.88 22.33
N ARG A 89 6.83 -22.47 21.07
CA ARG A 89 7.26 -23.24 19.88
C ARG A 89 8.71 -22.88 19.54
N SER A 90 9.52 -23.89 19.28
CA SER A 90 10.92 -23.67 18.88
C SER A 90 10.99 -22.94 17.53
N PRO A 91 11.84 -21.92 17.37
CA PRO A 91 12.15 -21.31 16.08
C PRO A 91 12.72 -22.32 15.05
N GLU A 92 13.26 -23.45 15.52
CA GLU A 92 13.71 -24.54 14.65
C GLU A 92 12.53 -25.28 14.00
N SER A 93 11.40 -25.44 14.69
CA SER A 93 10.21 -26.14 14.21
C SER A 93 9.08 -25.22 13.73
N TRP A 94 9.37 -23.93 13.53
CA TRP A 94 8.43 -22.93 13.04
C TRP A 94 9.03 -22.05 11.93
N SER A 95 8.16 -21.60 11.02
CA SER A 95 8.40 -20.49 10.12
C SER A 95 7.07 -19.84 9.72
N ALA A 96 7.13 -18.61 9.23
CA ALA A 96 6.00 -17.93 8.62
C ALA A 96 5.37 -18.78 7.51
N SER A 97 6.17 -19.31 6.58
CA SER A 97 5.72 -20.15 5.46
C SER A 97 4.93 -21.39 5.92
N ALA A 98 5.42 -22.11 6.93
CA ALA A 98 4.75 -23.30 7.45
C ALA A 98 3.43 -22.95 8.17
N MET A 99 3.39 -21.83 8.90
CA MET A 99 2.18 -21.30 9.53
C MET A 99 1.16 -20.81 8.49
N ALA A 100 1.63 -20.17 7.42
CA ALA A 100 0.82 -19.68 6.32
C ALA A 100 0.15 -20.80 5.53
N LEU A 101 0.89 -21.88 5.23
CA LEU A 101 0.34 -23.06 4.58
C LEU A 101 -0.76 -23.75 5.42
N LEU A 102 -0.65 -23.73 6.74
CA LEU A 102 -1.72 -24.19 7.63
C LEU A 102 -2.97 -23.29 7.51
N VAL A 103 -2.82 -21.95 7.62
CA VAL A 103 -3.96 -21.01 7.52
C VAL A 103 -4.61 -21.02 6.13
N ILE A 104 -3.82 -21.11 5.06
CA ILE A 104 -4.31 -21.23 3.68
C ILE A 104 -5.08 -22.55 3.52
N ALA A 105 -4.56 -23.67 4.01
CA ALA A 105 -5.27 -24.94 3.97
C ALA A 105 -6.56 -24.92 4.81
N GLU A 106 -6.58 -24.24 5.95
CA GLU A 106 -7.77 -24.10 6.81
C GLU A 106 -8.92 -23.41 6.08
N GLN A 107 -8.62 -22.34 5.33
CA GLN A 107 -9.61 -21.62 4.50
C GLN A 107 -9.99 -22.42 3.24
N LEU A 108 -9.03 -23.00 2.51
CA LEU A 108 -9.31 -23.82 1.32
C LEU A 108 -9.99 -25.16 1.63
N ALA A 109 -10.04 -25.59 2.90
CA ALA A 109 -10.80 -26.75 3.35
C ALA A 109 -12.31 -26.49 3.46
N GLU A 110 -12.78 -25.22 3.40
CA GLU A 110 -14.20 -24.90 3.52
C GLU A 110 -15.05 -25.58 2.42
N PRO A 111 -16.28 -26.02 2.74
CA PRO A 111 -17.20 -26.58 1.75
C PRO A 111 -17.74 -25.45 0.87
N VAL A 112 -17.93 -25.73 -0.42
CA VAL A 112 -18.49 -24.78 -1.38
C VAL A 112 -19.80 -25.30 -1.96
N THR A 113 -20.58 -24.41 -2.57
CA THR A 113 -21.84 -24.73 -3.23
C THR A 113 -21.64 -25.85 -4.25
N GLY A 114 -22.30 -26.98 -4.03
CA GLY A 114 -22.20 -28.18 -4.88
C GLY A 114 -21.04 -29.13 -4.58
N ALA A 115 -20.00 -28.73 -3.84
CA ALA A 115 -18.82 -29.56 -3.56
C ALA A 115 -18.37 -29.53 -2.09
N GLY A 116 -18.31 -30.71 -1.47
CA GLY A 116 -17.82 -30.87 -0.10
C GLY A 116 -16.33 -30.51 0.09
N ARG A 117 -15.93 -30.39 1.35
CA ARG A 117 -14.57 -30.02 1.80
C ARG A 117 -13.45 -30.70 1.02
N ILE A 118 -12.41 -29.92 0.72
CA ILE A 118 -11.09 -30.43 0.31
C ILE A 118 -10.43 -31.12 1.52
N ALA A 119 -9.46 -32.01 1.24
CA ALA A 119 -8.65 -32.67 2.25
C ALA A 119 -7.18 -32.58 1.79
N PHE A 120 -6.26 -32.37 2.73
CA PHE A 120 -4.86 -32.02 2.44
C PHE A 120 -3.86 -33.08 2.93
N PRO A 121 -4.01 -34.36 2.56
CA PRO A 121 -3.29 -35.47 3.19
C PRO A 121 -1.77 -35.42 3.02
N ARG A 122 -1.23 -34.82 1.94
CA ARG A 122 0.22 -34.69 1.74
C ARG A 122 0.77 -33.57 2.64
N LEU A 123 0.23 -32.35 2.49
CA LEU A 123 0.65 -31.19 3.29
C LEU A 123 0.58 -31.50 4.79
N MET A 124 -0.52 -32.15 5.22
CA MET A 124 -0.76 -32.63 6.57
C MET A 124 0.38 -33.44 7.18
N SER A 125 0.83 -34.49 6.49
CA SER A 125 1.91 -35.34 7.02
C SER A 125 3.22 -34.57 7.13
N GLY A 126 3.49 -33.64 6.21
CA GLY A 126 4.65 -32.75 6.27
C GLY A 126 4.60 -31.76 7.43
N LEU A 127 3.49 -31.05 7.62
CA LEU A 127 3.32 -30.07 8.71
C LEU A 127 3.43 -30.73 10.09
N VAL A 128 2.89 -31.95 10.26
CA VAL A 128 3.03 -32.71 11.50
C VAL A 128 4.47 -33.19 11.74
N ALA A 129 5.18 -33.63 10.70
CA ALA A 129 6.59 -34.00 10.81
C ALA A 129 7.51 -32.80 11.13
N VAL A 130 7.19 -31.60 10.62
CA VAL A 130 7.89 -30.36 10.98
C VAL A 130 7.58 -29.94 12.41
N ALA A 131 6.32 -29.93 12.85
CA ALA A 131 5.94 -29.59 14.22
C ALA A 131 6.62 -30.52 15.25
N ALA A 132 6.62 -31.83 14.98
CA ALA A 132 7.29 -32.85 15.78
C ALA A 132 8.81 -32.63 15.96
N GLY A 133 9.45 -31.88 15.06
CA GLY A 133 10.85 -31.50 15.16
C GLY A 133 11.21 -30.67 16.40
N GLY A 134 10.22 -30.03 17.05
CA GLY A 134 10.43 -29.18 18.22
C GLY A 134 9.40 -29.40 19.33
N TRP A 135 8.91 -30.63 19.52
CA TRP A 135 7.99 -30.95 20.62
C TRP A 135 8.68 -31.14 21.98
N GLY A 136 9.95 -31.59 22.05
CA GLY A 136 10.80 -31.50 23.25
C GLY A 136 10.10 -31.75 24.60
N ASP A 137 10.24 -30.81 25.53
CA ASP A 137 9.57 -30.82 26.86
C ASP A 137 8.15 -30.22 26.84
N ALA A 138 7.47 -30.17 25.69
CA ALA A 138 6.12 -29.59 25.61
C ALA A 138 5.06 -30.51 26.25
N ASP A 139 4.10 -29.89 26.94
CA ASP A 139 2.95 -30.58 27.51
C ASP A 139 2.18 -31.40 26.44
N SER A 140 1.92 -32.66 26.75
CA SER A 140 1.03 -33.59 26.04
C SER A 140 -0.26 -32.93 25.53
N GLU A 141 -0.88 -32.07 26.34
CA GLU A 141 -2.13 -31.37 26.00
C GLU A 141 -1.90 -30.28 24.94
N ARG A 142 -0.74 -29.61 24.95
CA ARG A 142 -0.34 -28.65 23.91
C ARG A 142 -0.05 -29.37 22.60
N ILE A 143 0.70 -30.47 22.66
CA ILE A 143 0.99 -31.32 21.48
C ILE A 143 -0.33 -31.83 20.89
N ARG A 144 -1.24 -32.33 21.73
CA ARG A 144 -2.59 -32.76 21.33
C ARG A 144 -3.34 -31.64 20.59
N ARG A 145 -3.37 -30.40 21.11
CA ARG A 145 -4.04 -29.25 20.46
C ARG A 145 -3.42 -28.86 19.12
N GLU A 146 -2.09 -28.83 19.01
CA GLU A 146 -1.41 -28.48 17.76
C GLU A 146 -1.68 -29.54 16.68
N VAL A 147 -1.58 -30.82 17.06
CA VAL A 147 -1.87 -31.97 16.19
C VAL A 147 -3.35 -32.02 15.79
N GLU A 148 -4.27 -31.72 16.72
CA GLU A 148 -5.71 -31.61 16.49
C GLU A 148 -6.07 -30.45 15.56
N ARG A 149 -5.48 -29.27 15.74
CA ARG A 149 -5.67 -28.13 14.82
C ARG A 149 -5.29 -28.53 13.40
N ILE A 150 -4.07 -29.06 13.22
CA ILE A 150 -3.55 -29.45 11.91
C ILE A 150 -4.49 -30.51 11.29
N LEU A 151 -4.89 -31.54 12.04
CA LEU A 151 -5.80 -32.62 11.60
C LEU A 151 -7.13 -32.20 10.97
N LEU A 152 -7.76 -31.14 11.48
CA LEU A 152 -9.13 -30.77 11.11
C LEU A 152 -9.26 -30.44 9.61
N LEU A 153 -8.13 -30.17 8.94
CA LEU A 153 -7.96 -30.09 7.48
C LEU A 153 -8.41 -31.33 6.69
N ASN A 154 -8.48 -32.51 7.31
CA ASN A 154 -8.91 -33.76 6.66
C ASN A 154 -10.35 -34.17 7.00
N GLU A 155 -11.00 -33.55 7.98
CA GLU A 155 -12.31 -33.99 8.45
C GLU A 155 -13.48 -33.42 7.62
N ARG A 156 -14.31 -34.33 7.11
CA ARG A 156 -15.64 -34.03 6.60
C ARG A 156 -16.62 -33.97 7.77
N GLY A 157 -17.20 -32.79 8.01
CA GLY A 157 -18.05 -32.53 9.16
C GLY A 157 -19.32 -33.40 9.23
N GLY A 158 -19.94 -33.44 10.42
CA GLY A 158 -21.31 -33.94 10.58
C GLY A 158 -21.49 -35.39 11.05
N ARG A 159 -20.46 -36.04 11.61
CA ARG A 159 -20.57 -37.22 12.51
C ARG A 159 -19.22 -37.78 13.02
N PHE A 160 -18.10 -37.44 12.37
CA PHE A 160 -16.84 -38.18 12.54
C PHE A 160 -15.76 -37.53 13.41
N GLY A 161 -16.00 -36.36 14.02
CA GLY A 161 -15.02 -35.58 14.82
C GLY A 161 -14.42 -36.26 16.06
N SER A 162 -14.72 -37.54 16.28
CA SER A 162 -13.97 -38.38 17.20
C SER A 162 -12.72 -39.01 16.57
N LEU A 163 -12.50 -38.90 15.25
CA LEU A 163 -11.31 -39.42 14.57
C LEU A 163 -10.10 -38.50 14.75
N ALA A 164 -10.23 -37.20 14.49
CA ALA A 164 -9.18 -36.23 14.79
C ALA A 164 -8.77 -36.29 16.26
N GLY A 165 -9.72 -36.20 17.20
CA GLY A 165 -9.46 -36.31 18.63
C GLY A 165 -8.76 -37.62 19.04
N ARG A 166 -9.17 -38.77 18.47
CA ARG A 166 -8.48 -40.06 18.72
C ARG A 166 -7.06 -40.10 18.16
N TRP A 167 -6.80 -39.53 16.98
CA TRP A 167 -5.44 -39.51 16.43
C TRP A 167 -4.54 -38.51 17.16
N ALA A 168 -5.04 -37.31 17.49
CA ALA A 168 -4.32 -36.37 18.33
C ALA A 168 -3.95 -36.99 19.68
N ALA A 169 -4.87 -37.77 20.29
CA ALA A 169 -4.58 -38.55 21.50
C ALA A 169 -3.57 -39.69 21.25
N LYS A 170 -3.63 -40.42 20.12
CA LYS A 170 -2.64 -41.48 19.80
C LYS A 170 -1.25 -40.91 19.54
N VAL A 171 -1.15 -39.80 18.81
CA VAL A 171 0.10 -39.07 18.55
C VAL A 171 0.66 -38.56 19.87
N ALA A 172 -0.14 -37.84 20.67
CA ALA A 172 0.29 -37.36 21.99
C ALA A 172 0.77 -38.52 22.90
N ALA A 173 0.04 -39.65 22.95
CA ALA A 173 0.43 -40.82 23.73
C ALA A 173 1.74 -41.47 23.23
N LYS A 174 1.95 -41.59 21.91
CA LYS A 174 3.22 -42.06 21.33
C LYS A 174 4.39 -41.09 21.58
N VAL A 175 4.12 -39.78 21.55
CA VAL A 175 5.11 -38.73 21.80
C VAL A 175 5.49 -38.67 23.28
N VAL A 176 4.54 -38.87 24.20
CA VAL A 176 4.82 -39.08 25.63
C VAL A 176 5.62 -40.37 25.88
N ALA A 177 5.28 -41.48 25.21
CA ALA A 177 6.06 -42.72 25.30
C ALA A 177 7.47 -42.58 24.70
N ALA A 178 7.66 -41.64 23.76
CA ALA A 178 8.97 -41.28 23.21
C ALA A 178 9.78 -40.35 24.14
N ALA A 179 9.14 -39.61 25.05
CA ALA A 179 9.81 -38.64 25.93
C ALA A 179 10.88 -39.27 26.84
N THR A 180 10.71 -40.55 27.21
CA THR A 180 11.68 -41.29 28.02
C THR A 180 12.95 -41.71 27.26
N GLY A 181 13.09 -41.37 25.96
CA GLY A 181 14.28 -41.60 25.17
C GLY A 181 14.56 -40.42 24.22
N GLY A 182 15.48 -39.54 24.62
CA GLY A 182 15.67 -38.16 24.12
C GLY A 182 16.08 -37.93 22.65
N ASN A 183 15.63 -38.77 21.71
CA ASN A 183 15.62 -38.48 20.27
C ASN A 183 14.43 -39.12 19.53
N ALA A 184 13.46 -39.70 20.27
CA ALA A 184 12.39 -40.51 19.70
C ALA A 184 11.14 -39.71 19.26
N PHE A 185 11.02 -38.42 19.58
CA PHE A 185 9.81 -37.62 19.32
C PHE A 185 9.40 -37.56 17.85
N VAL A 186 10.33 -37.17 16.95
CA VAL A 186 10.07 -37.10 15.50
C VAL A 186 9.71 -38.49 14.97
N THR A 187 10.49 -39.51 15.35
CA THR A 187 10.25 -40.89 14.93
C THR A 187 8.89 -41.39 15.37
N GLY A 188 8.51 -41.20 16.64
CA GLY A 188 7.22 -41.61 17.19
C GLY A 188 6.03 -40.84 16.61
N ALA A 189 6.21 -39.55 16.26
CA ALA A 189 5.21 -38.74 15.58
C ALA A 189 5.02 -39.15 14.12
N VAL A 190 6.11 -39.41 13.40
CA VAL A 190 6.09 -39.91 12.01
C VAL A 190 5.53 -41.35 11.98
N GLU A 191 5.84 -42.18 12.97
CA GLU A 191 5.23 -43.51 13.11
C GLU A 191 3.75 -43.44 13.50
N ALA A 192 3.33 -42.56 14.40
CA ALA A 192 1.91 -42.35 14.68
C ALA A 192 1.15 -41.84 13.44
N THR A 193 1.83 -41.07 12.59
CA THR A 193 1.29 -40.59 11.30
C THR A 193 1.20 -41.71 10.28
N LEU A 194 2.23 -42.53 10.13
CA LEU A 194 2.24 -43.65 9.18
C LEU A 194 1.38 -44.83 9.63
N GLU A 195 1.27 -45.08 10.94
CA GLU A 195 0.32 -46.04 11.50
C GLU A 195 -1.11 -45.61 11.28
N SER A 196 -1.49 -44.34 11.45
CA SER A 196 -2.87 -43.93 11.15
C SER A 196 -3.21 -43.95 9.67
N VAL A 197 -2.20 -43.80 8.82
CA VAL A 197 -2.24 -44.01 7.37
C VAL A 197 -2.42 -45.51 7.00
N ALA A 198 -2.15 -46.44 7.93
CA ALA A 198 -2.35 -47.88 7.76
C ALA A 198 -3.60 -48.41 8.49
N GLU A 199 -3.78 -48.06 9.77
CA GLU A 199 -4.94 -48.36 10.62
C GLU A 199 -6.23 -47.68 10.13
N GLY A 200 -6.10 -46.59 9.35
CA GLY A 200 -7.16 -46.03 8.50
C GLY A 200 -7.51 -46.94 7.32
N PHE A 201 -7.74 -48.23 7.58
CA PHE A 201 -7.99 -49.26 6.57
C PHE A 201 -9.06 -48.80 5.57
N THR A 202 -8.74 -48.91 4.28
CA THR A 202 -9.48 -48.47 3.07
C THR A 202 -9.35 -47.00 2.63
N GLY A 203 -8.59 -46.15 3.32
CA GLY A 203 -8.38 -44.74 2.94
C GLY A 203 -7.41 -44.49 1.77
N HIS A 204 -7.87 -44.55 0.51
CA HIS A 204 -7.02 -44.32 -0.69
C HIS A 204 -6.17 -43.02 -0.65
N ARG A 205 -6.66 -41.95 0.02
CA ARG A 205 -5.93 -40.68 0.19
C ARG A 205 -4.68 -40.79 1.06
N GLN A 206 -4.73 -41.56 2.14
CA GLN A 206 -3.62 -41.72 3.08
C GLN A 206 -2.45 -42.48 2.41
N GLN A 207 -2.76 -43.46 1.55
CA GLN A 207 -1.78 -44.13 0.71
C GLN A 207 -1.00 -43.14 -0.19
N LYS A 208 -1.64 -42.08 -0.69
CA LYS A 208 -0.99 -41.06 -1.53
C LYS A 208 -0.05 -40.15 -0.76
N ALA A 209 -0.36 -39.83 0.50
CA ALA A 209 0.57 -39.14 1.40
C ALA A 209 1.83 -39.98 1.64
N SER A 210 1.68 -41.30 1.89
CA SER A 210 2.84 -42.20 1.96
C SER A 210 3.61 -42.21 0.63
N GLN A 211 2.95 -42.40 -0.51
CA GLN A 211 3.61 -42.39 -1.83
C GLN A 211 4.37 -41.10 -2.12
N TRP A 212 3.83 -39.94 -1.74
CA TRP A 212 4.47 -38.63 -1.89
C TRP A 212 5.83 -38.58 -1.17
N TYR A 213 5.86 -38.86 0.14
CA TYR A 213 7.11 -38.78 0.90
C TYR A 213 8.13 -39.89 0.58
N ARG A 214 7.82 -40.86 -0.28
CA ARG A 214 8.83 -41.78 -0.84
C ARG A 214 9.73 -41.13 -1.89
N SER A 215 9.26 -40.07 -2.55
CA SER A 215 10.02 -39.30 -3.55
C SER A 215 10.69 -38.04 -2.99
N TYR A 216 10.61 -37.81 -1.67
CA TYR A 216 11.42 -36.78 -1.03
C TYR A 216 12.92 -37.06 -1.25
N PRO A 217 13.77 -36.05 -1.52
CA PRO A 217 15.19 -36.29 -1.78
C PRO A 217 15.86 -37.09 -0.68
N ASN A 218 16.74 -38.03 -1.07
CA ASN A 218 17.45 -38.96 -0.18
C ASN A 218 16.57 -39.90 0.67
N ALA A 219 15.25 -39.96 0.46
CA ALA A 219 14.33 -40.86 1.18
C ALA A 219 14.44 -42.33 0.79
N GLY A 220 15.06 -42.65 -0.35
CA GLY A 220 15.33 -44.04 -0.78
C GLY A 220 14.07 -44.90 -0.94
N GLY A 221 12.92 -44.30 -1.26
CA GLY A 221 11.64 -45.01 -1.38
C GLY A 221 10.92 -45.28 -0.05
N SER A 222 11.44 -44.81 1.10
CA SER A 222 10.79 -44.93 2.41
C SER A 222 10.11 -43.61 2.82
N SER A 223 8.79 -43.64 3.05
CA SER A 223 8.04 -42.45 3.49
C SER A 223 8.35 -42.02 4.92
N GLN A 224 8.78 -42.95 5.79
CA GLN A 224 9.28 -42.62 7.13
C GLN A 224 10.57 -41.82 7.03
N ARG A 225 11.51 -42.27 6.18
CA ARG A 225 12.77 -41.57 5.94
C ARG A 225 12.55 -40.20 5.29
N GLY A 226 11.62 -40.08 4.34
CA GLY A 226 11.28 -38.79 3.72
C GLY A 226 10.68 -37.77 4.69
N LEU A 227 9.78 -38.19 5.58
CA LEU A 227 9.22 -37.30 6.61
C LEU A 227 10.26 -36.90 7.67
N ILE A 228 11.17 -37.81 8.05
CA ILE A 228 12.30 -37.50 8.94
C ILE A 228 13.26 -36.50 8.28
N LEU A 229 13.64 -36.71 7.02
CA LEU A 229 14.52 -35.80 6.27
C LEU A 229 13.89 -34.42 6.07
N LEU A 230 12.58 -34.34 5.81
CA LEU A 230 11.85 -33.06 5.79
C LEU A 230 11.95 -32.32 7.12
N SER A 231 11.75 -33.03 8.24
CA SER A 231 11.85 -32.47 9.60
C SER A 231 13.28 -32.05 9.96
N GLN A 232 14.29 -32.75 9.43
CA GLN A 232 15.70 -32.41 9.59
C GLN A 232 16.02 -31.14 8.79
N HIS A 233 15.86 -31.16 7.46
CA HIS A 233 16.15 -30.03 6.58
C HIS A 233 15.43 -28.73 7.02
N PHE A 234 14.20 -28.83 7.54
CA PHE A 234 13.48 -27.68 8.07
C PHE A 234 14.15 -27.04 9.30
N ARG A 235 14.69 -27.86 10.23
CA ARG A 235 15.40 -27.38 11.42
C ARG A 235 16.81 -26.89 11.10
N ASP A 236 17.49 -27.53 10.15
CA ASP A 236 18.85 -27.19 9.71
C ASP A 236 18.97 -25.74 9.18
N GLY A 237 17.86 -25.13 8.78
CA GLY A 237 17.78 -23.71 8.40
C GLY A 237 18.26 -23.41 6.97
N GLY A 238 18.37 -22.12 6.65
CA GLY A 238 18.85 -21.61 5.36
C GLY A 238 18.21 -22.31 4.15
N GLY A 239 19.03 -22.65 3.15
CA GLY A 239 18.58 -23.34 1.93
C GLY A 239 17.95 -24.72 2.16
N SER A 240 18.29 -25.42 3.25
CA SER A 240 17.64 -26.68 3.64
C SER A 240 16.19 -26.43 4.06
N ARG A 241 15.94 -25.34 4.82
CA ARG A 241 14.59 -24.91 5.19
C ARG A 241 13.80 -24.43 3.97
N GLU A 242 14.38 -23.58 3.11
CA GLU A 242 13.75 -23.20 1.83
C GLU A 242 13.31 -24.43 1.02
N HIS A 243 14.15 -25.46 0.94
CA HIS A 243 13.83 -26.69 0.24
C HIS A 243 12.68 -27.47 0.89
N ALA A 244 12.67 -27.59 2.22
CA ALA A 244 11.58 -28.22 2.97
C ALA A 244 10.25 -27.46 2.81
N GLU A 245 10.28 -26.13 2.88
CA GLU A 245 9.10 -25.26 2.72
C GLU A 245 8.56 -25.32 1.29
N ARG A 246 9.43 -25.22 0.26
CA ARG A 246 9.05 -25.40 -1.14
C ARG A 246 8.38 -26.76 -1.36
N TYR A 247 8.84 -27.83 -0.70
CA TYR A 247 8.21 -29.15 -0.78
C TYR A 247 6.83 -29.21 -0.06
N LEU A 248 6.61 -28.41 0.99
CA LEU A 248 5.29 -28.24 1.62
C LEU A 248 4.33 -27.43 0.73
N VAL A 249 4.79 -26.35 0.09
CA VAL A 249 4.00 -25.61 -0.92
C VAL A 249 3.56 -26.55 -2.04
N ARG A 250 4.50 -27.35 -2.57
CA ARG A 250 4.21 -28.38 -3.58
C ARG A 250 3.20 -29.43 -3.09
N ALA A 251 3.23 -29.79 -1.81
CA ALA A 251 2.26 -30.71 -1.22
C ALA A 251 0.84 -30.14 -1.18
N LEU A 252 0.69 -28.84 -0.83
CA LEU A 252 -0.58 -28.12 -0.92
C LEU A 252 -1.12 -28.11 -2.36
N LEU A 253 -0.30 -27.72 -3.33
CA LEU A 253 -0.68 -27.65 -4.75
C LEU A 253 -1.06 -29.02 -5.33
N ALA A 254 -0.37 -30.09 -4.92
CA ALA A 254 -0.69 -31.47 -5.31
C ALA A 254 -2.03 -31.95 -4.74
N ASP A 255 -2.34 -31.63 -3.47
CA ASP A 255 -3.63 -31.95 -2.85
C ASP A 255 -4.79 -31.14 -3.46
N LEU A 256 -4.59 -29.85 -3.73
CA LEU A 256 -5.55 -29.01 -4.46
C LEU A 256 -5.81 -29.55 -5.87
N THR A 257 -4.76 -29.83 -6.63
CA THR A 257 -4.87 -30.38 -7.99
C THR A 257 -5.65 -31.70 -7.96
N GLU A 258 -5.33 -32.61 -7.04
CA GLU A 258 -6.07 -33.87 -6.88
C GLU A 258 -7.57 -33.63 -6.57
N ALA A 259 -7.90 -32.66 -5.70
CA ALA A 259 -9.28 -32.32 -5.34
C ALA A 259 -10.14 -31.76 -6.50
N TYR A 260 -9.49 -31.40 -7.62
CA TYR A 260 -10.11 -31.02 -8.90
C TYR A 260 -9.98 -32.10 -9.99
N THR A 261 -9.25 -33.19 -9.76
CA THR A 261 -9.22 -34.35 -10.67
C THR A 261 -10.43 -35.27 -10.48
N GLY A 262 -10.87 -35.89 -11.59
CA GLY A 262 -11.98 -36.86 -11.59
C GLY A 262 -13.31 -36.27 -12.08
N PHE A 263 -14.19 -37.16 -12.56
CA PHE A 263 -15.44 -36.79 -13.25
C PHE A 263 -16.41 -35.99 -12.36
N MET A 264 -16.69 -36.49 -11.14
CA MET A 264 -17.59 -35.81 -10.20
C MET A 264 -17.02 -34.45 -9.76
N ALA A 265 -15.71 -34.33 -9.56
CA ALA A 265 -15.06 -33.07 -9.20
C ALA A 265 -15.23 -32.01 -10.31
N LYS A 266 -15.05 -32.40 -11.58
CA LYS A 266 -15.28 -31.53 -12.75
C LYS A 266 -16.74 -31.08 -12.93
N MET A 267 -17.72 -31.80 -12.37
CA MET A 267 -19.13 -31.39 -12.40
C MET A 267 -19.54 -30.58 -11.16
N GLN A 268 -18.86 -30.75 -10.03
CA GLN A 268 -19.24 -30.15 -8.74
C GLN A 268 -18.45 -28.90 -8.37
N ARG A 269 -17.19 -28.75 -8.82
CA ARG A 269 -16.37 -27.56 -8.56
C ARG A 269 -16.40 -26.63 -9.76
N LEU A 270 -16.89 -25.41 -9.55
CA LEU A 270 -16.89 -24.35 -10.54
C LEU A 270 -15.65 -23.46 -10.38
N GLY A 271 -15.04 -23.07 -11.49
CA GLY A 271 -13.82 -22.26 -11.51
C GLY A 271 -12.58 -22.95 -10.93
N ARG A 272 -11.51 -22.18 -10.74
CA ARG A 272 -10.25 -22.56 -10.07
C ARG A 272 -10.25 -22.14 -8.60
N PRO A 273 -9.49 -22.82 -7.72
CA PRO A 273 -9.25 -22.33 -6.36
C PRO A 273 -8.37 -21.07 -6.40
N LEU A 274 -8.54 -20.21 -5.40
CA LEU A 274 -7.96 -18.87 -5.36
C LEU A 274 -7.17 -18.67 -4.07
N VAL A 275 -5.91 -18.21 -4.17
CA VAL A 275 -5.07 -17.84 -3.03
C VAL A 275 -4.71 -16.36 -3.14
N LEU A 276 -5.06 -15.62 -2.10
CA LEU A 276 -4.88 -14.18 -1.99
C LEU A 276 -3.89 -13.88 -0.86
N LEU A 277 -2.86 -13.10 -1.17
CA LEU A 277 -1.81 -12.71 -0.24
C LEU A 277 -1.77 -11.18 -0.16
N ASP A 278 -2.10 -10.58 0.98
CA ASP A 278 -1.90 -9.14 1.20
C ASP A 278 -0.53 -8.86 1.80
N ASN A 279 0.02 -7.67 1.56
CA ASN A 279 1.33 -7.22 2.03
C ASN A 279 2.48 -8.22 1.75
N ALA A 280 2.48 -8.89 0.60
CA ALA A 280 3.36 -10.04 0.34
C ALA A 280 4.83 -9.71 0.05
N GLN A 281 5.27 -8.48 0.28
CA GLN A 281 6.70 -8.18 0.46
C GLN A 281 7.20 -8.58 1.86
N SER A 282 6.29 -8.73 2.84
CA SER A 282 6.58 -9.30 4.17
C SER A 282 6.49 -10.83 4.13
N SER A 283 7.39 -11.53 4.84
CA SER A 283 7.32 -13.00 5.04
C SER A 283 5.95 -13.38 5.64
N PRO A 284 5.22 -14.40 5.11
CA PRO A 284 5.62 -15.50 4.21
C PRO A 284 5.55 -15.19 2.70
N GLY A 285 5.28 -13.95 2.31
CA GLY A 285 4.95 -13.56 0.95
C GLY A 285 6.03 -13.88 -0.09
N PRO A 286 7.29 -13.46 0.12
CA PRO A 286 8.40 -13.77 -0.78
C PRO A 286 8.67 -15.27 -0.91
N GLU A 287 8.59 -16.03 0.19
CA GLU A 287 8.88 -17.46 0.24
C GLU A 287 7.83 -18.28 -0.52
N LEU A 288 6.54 -17.98 -0.29
CA LEU A 288 5.43 -18.61 -1.02
C LEU A 288 5.50 -18.25 -2.51
N THR A 289 5.76 -16.98 -2.83
CA THR A 289 5.91 -16.50 -4.22
C THR A 289 7.06 -17.21 -4.92
N ALA A 290 8.25 -17.23 -4.32
CA ALA A 290 9.42 -17.90 -4.88
C ALA A 290 9.20 -19.41 -5.05
N ALA A 291 8.54 -20.08 -4.10
CA ALA A 291 8.24 -21.51 -4.20
C ALA A 291 7.34 -21.84 -5.40
N VAL A 292 6.24 -21.09 -5.61
CA VAL A 292 5.31 -21.30 -6.73
C VAL A 292 5.97 -20.97 -8.07
N LEU A 293 6.67 -19.83 -8.17
CA LEU A 293 7.34 -19.41 -9.41
C LEU A 293 8.48 -20.38 -9.81
N ARG A 294 9.27 -20.87 -8.85
CA ARG A 294 10.32 -21.87 -9.09
C ARG A 294 9.72 -23.23 -9.50
N ASP A 295 8.63 -23.69 -8.89
CA ASP A 295 7.97 -24.96 -9.27
C ASP A 295 7.42 -24.93 -10.70
N ARG A 296 6.74 -23.85 -11.07
CA ARG A 296 6.22 -23.67 -12.44
C ARG A 296 7.35 -23.54 -13.48
N ALA A 297 8.49 -22.93 -13.12
CA ALA A 297 9.68 -22.89 -13.97
C ALA A 297 10.29 -24.30 -14.21
N ASP A 298 10.30 -25.15 -13.17
CA ASP A 298 10.70 -26.56 -13.27
C ASP A 298 9.65 -27.45 -13.98
N GLY A 299 8.61 -26.86 -14.58
CA GLY A 299 7.52 -27.57 -15.28
C GLY A 299 6.48 -28.22 -14.36
N ILE A 300 6.52 -27.94 -13.05
CA ILE A 300 5.59 -28.46 -12.05
C ILE A 300 4.39 -27.52 -11.97
N GLY A 301 3.55 -27.58 -13.01
CA GLY A 301 2.37 -26.73 -13.14
C GLY A 301 1.26 -27.07 -12.14
N ASP A 302 0.51 -26.04 -11.75
CA ASP A 302 -0.70 -26.13 -10.93
C ASP A 302 -1.86 -25.36 -11.59
N ARG A 303 -3.06 -25.46 -11.02
CA ARG A 303 -4.28 -24.78 -11.52
C ARG A 303 -4.90 -23.82 -10.50
N VAL A 304 -4.10 -23.31 -9.57
CA VAL A 304 -4.48 -22.34 -8.55
C VAL A 304 -4.24 -20.93 -9.08
N VAL A 305 -5.24 -20.05 -8.93
CA VAL A 305 -5.07 -18.62 -9.21
C VAL A 305 -4.43 -17.99 -7.99
N PHE A 306 -3.29 -17.34 -8.16
CA PHE A 306 -2.67 -16.50 -7.14
C PHE A 306 -2.87 -15.03 -7.51
N VAL A 307 -3.41 -14.24 -6.59
CA VAL A 307 -3.46 -12.77 -6.69
C VAL A 307 -2.92 -12.18 -5.40
N THR A 308 -1.75 -11.56 -5.48
CA THR A 308 -1.09 -10.95 -4.33
C THR A 308 -1.12 -9.43 -4.42
N ALA A 309 -1.17 -8.74 -3.27
CA ALA A 309 -1.00 -7.31 -3.13
C ALA A 309 0.38 -6.99 -2.56
N ARG A 310 1.07 -6.03 -3.18
CA ARG A 310 2.43 -5.64 -2.86
C ARG A 310 2.59 -4.11 -2.77
N ARG A 311 3.46 -3.65 -1.86
CA ARG A 311 3.99 -2.29 -1.79
C ARG A 311 5.23 -2.12 -2.69
N GLY A 312 5.36 -0.96 -3.32
CA GLY A 312 6.39 -0.71 -4.36
C GLY A 312 6.13 -1.42 -5.70
N GLU A 313 7.12 -1.33 -6.60
CA GLU A 313 7.05 -1.90 -7.97
C GLU A 313 7.65 -3.30 -8.12
N GLY A 314 8.48 -3.76 -7.18
CA GLY A 314 9.08 -5.10 -7.20
C GLY A 314 10.01 -5.37 -8.40
N ARG A 315 10.89 -4.42 -8.77
CA ARG A 315 11.85 -4.60 -9.87
C ARG A 315 12.94 -5.63 -9.56
N GLU A 316 13.44 -5.67 -8.32
CA GLU A 316 14.59 -6.49 -7.94
C GLU A 316 14.24 -7.97 -7.73
N GLU A 317 13.13 -8.26 -7.04
CA GLU A 317 12.67 -9.64 -6.81
C GLU A 317 12.01 -10.27 -8.04
N LEU A 318 11.34 -9.47 -8.87
CA LEU A 318 10.58 -9.94 -10.03
C LEU A 318 11.03 -9.26 -11.34
N PRO A 319 12.33 -9.33 -11.72
CA PRO A 319 12.89 -8.55 -12.83
C PRO A 319 12.22 -8.89 -14.16
N ASN A 320 12.16 -10.18 -14.52
CA ASN A 320 11.63 -10.65 -15.81
C ASN A 320 10.09 -10.66 -15.90
N ALA A 321 9.39 -10.19 -14.86
CA ALA A 321 7.93 -10.27 -14.80
C ALA A 321 7.24 -9.35 -15.82
N THR A 322 6.15 -9.84 -16.42
CA THR A 322 5.34 -9.02 -17.34
C THR A 322 4.67 -7.91 -16.54
N ARG A 323 4.84 -6.65 -16.97
CA ARG A 323 4.24 -5.47 -16.34
C ARG A 323 3.12 -4.91 -17.21
N ARG A 324 2.01 -4.53 -16.56
CA ARG A 324 0.84 -3.91 -17.18
C ARG A 324 0.24 -2.84 -16.27
N LYS A 325 -0.38 -1.81 -16.86
CA LYS A 325 -1.30 -0.92 -16.16
C LYS A 325 -2.66 -1.60 -16.00
N LEU A 326 -3.43 -1.20 -14.98
CA LEU A 326 -4.77 -1.73 -14.73
C LEU A 326 -5.72 -1.67 -15.95
N ALA A 327 -5.66 -0.62 -16.76
CA ALA A 327 -6.49 -0.47 -17.96
C ALA A 327 -6.16 -1.48 -19.07
N GLU A 328 -4.88 -1.86 -19.20
CA GLU A 328 -4.40 -2.77 -20.26
C GLU A 328 -4.96 -4.19 -20.06
N VAL A 329 -4.99 -4.68 -18.81
CA VAL A 329 -5.48 -6.03 -18.49
C VAL A 329 -7.00 -6.21 -18.62
N ALA A 330 -7.76 -5.15 -18.95
CA ALA A 330 -9.22 -5.18 -19.03
C ALA A 330 -9.77 -6.17 -20.09
N ARG A 331 -9.04 -6.39 -21.19
CA ARG A 331 -9.48 -7.28 -22.30
C ARG A 331 -8.67 -8.57 -22.38
N ARG A 332 -7.34 -8.47 -22.35
CA ARG A 332 -6.37 -9.58 -22.33
C ARG A 332 -5.11 -9.13 -21.59
N THR A 333 -4.34 -10.09 -21.11
CA THR A 333 -3.05 -9.84 -20.42
C THR A 333 -1.88 -9.77 -21.39
N GLU A 334 -1.93 -10.57 -22.46
CA GLU A 334 -0.80 -10.86 -23.35
C GLU A 334 0.44 -11.39 -22.59
N TRP A 335 0.22 -12.02 -21.44
CA TRP A 335 1.25 -12.69 -20.66
C TRP A 335 1.64 -14.02 -21.32
N ALA A 336 2.94 -14.22 -21.49
CA ALA A 336 3.56 -15.48 -21.86
C ALA A 336 4.92 -15.59 -21.11
N PRO A 337 5.15 -16.61 -20.28
CA PRO A 337 6.39 -16.74 -19.51
C PRO A 337 7.54 -17.30 -20.36
N ASP A 338 8.77 -17.03 -19.91
CA ASP A 338 10.01 -17.59 -20.44
C ASP A 338 10.54 -18.73 -19.54
N SER A 339 11.85 -19.01 -19.57
CA SER A 339 12.49 -20.02 -18.72
C SER A 339 12.80 -19.54 -17.28
N ALA A 340 12.73 -18.24 -17.00
CA ALA A 340 12.98 -17.70 -15.68
C ALA A 340 11.76 -17.90 -14.75
N PRO A 341 11.96 -18.08 -13.43
CA PRO A 341 10.86 -18.11 -12.48
C PRO A 341 10.03 -16.81 -12.47
N SER A 342 10.68 -15.65 -12.51
CA SER A 342 10.02 -14.35 -12.34
C SER A 342 9.14 -13.91 -13.52
N SER A 343 9.34 -14.41 -14.74
CA SER A 343 8.46 -14.11 -15.88
C SER A 343 7.05 -14.68 -15.74
N ARG A 344 6.86 -15.63 -14.82
CA ARG A 344 5.55 -16.20 -14.49
C ARG A 344 4.69 -15.31 -13.59
N ALA A 345 5.26 -14.20 -13.11
CA ALA A 345 4.50 -13.14 -12.47
C ALA A 345 3.95 -12.15 -13.51
N LEU A 346 2.72 -11.71 -13.29
CA LEU A 346 2.05 -10.62 -14.01
C LEU A 346 1.80 -9.48 -13.04
N LEU A 347 2.61 -8.42 -13.13
CA LEU A 347 2.49 -7.22 -12.31
C LEU A 347 1.44 -6.30 -12.93
N VAL A 348 0.42 -5.94 -12.15
CA VAL A 348 -0.66 -5.03 -12.53
C VAL A 348 -0.61 -3.83 -11.59
N ALA A 349 -0.13 -2.69 -12.09
CA ALA A 349 -0.09 -1.46 -11.32
C ALA A 349 -1.52 -0.90 -11.15
N LEU A 350 -1.95 -0.70 -9.89
CA LEU A 350 -3.23 -0.04 -9.62
C LEU A 350 -3.06 1.49 -9.72
N SER A 351 -3.68 2.10 -10.71
CA SER A 351 -3.70 3.56 -10.87
C SER A 351 -4.42 4.24 -9.69
N PRO A 352 -4.07 5.49 -9.35
CA PRO A 352 -4.94 6.38 -8.57
C PRO A 352 -6.33 6.55 -9.22
N LEU A 353 -7.26 7.12 -8.47
CA LEU A 353 -8.59 7.47 -8.96
C LEU A 353 -8.55 8.70 -9.87
N SER A 354 -9.47 8.76 -10.83
CA SER A 354 -9.71 9.98 -11.60
C SER A 354 -10.42 11.06 -10.77
N ALA A 355 -10.46 12.29 -11.30
CA ALA A 355 -11.30 13.35 -10.74
C ALA A 355 -12.79 12.97 -10.80
N ASP A 356 -13.24 12.26 -11.84
CA ASP A 356 -14.62 11.78 -11.99
C ASP A 356 -14.96 10.66 -10.99
N ASP A 357 -14.05 9.68 -10.77
CA ASP A 357 -14.20 8.70 -9.68
C ASP A 357 -14.35 9.41 -8.32
N THR A 358 -13.56 10.47 -8.10
CA THR A 358 -13.59 11.26 -6.85
C THR A 358 -14.89 12.04 -6.70
N LEU A 359 -15.38 12.66 -7.78
CA LEU A 359 -16.71 13.29 -7.84
C LEU A 359 -17.82 12.29 -7.49
N HIS A 360 -17.77 11.09 -8.07
CA HIS A 360 -18.77 10.05 -7.83
C HIS A 360 -18.72 9.49 -6.40
N ILE A 361 -17.52 9.29 -5.82
CA ILE A 361 -17.38 8.84 -4.41
C ILE A 361 -17.91 9.89 -3.43
N VAL A 362 -17.49 11.15 -3.59
CA VAL A 362 -17.94 12.25 -2.71
C VAL A 362 -19.46 12.44 -2.84
N GLY A 363 -20.00 12.44 -4.06
CA GLY A 363 -21.44 12.56 -4.30
C GLY A 363 -22.27 11.39 -3.78
N ALA A 364 -21.70 10.17 -3.74
CA ALA A 364 -22.38 9.00 -3.17
C ALA A 364 -22.38 9.03 -1.64
N LEU A 365 -21.23 9.31 -1.01
CA LEU A 365 -21.06 9.29 0.45
C LEU A 365 -21.68 10.51 1.15
N CYS A 366 -21.70 11.67 0.50
CA CYS A 366 -22.33 12.90 1.00
C CYS A 366 -23.75 13.11 0.42
N SER A 367 -24.44 12.06 -0.03
CA SER A 367 -25.68 12.17 -0.83
C SER A 367 -26.84 12.86 -0.13
N ASP A 368 -26.90 12.84 1.21
CA ASP A 368 -27.89 13.56 2.02
C ASP A 368 -27.47 15.00 2.41
N THR A 369 -26.30 15.49 1.93
CA THR A 369 -25.67 16.74 2.41
C THR A 369 -25.30 17.69 1.28
N ALA A 370 -25.40 19.01 1.53
CA ALA A 370 -25.01 20.05 0.59
C ALA A 370 -23.48 20.18 0.46
N VAL A 371 -22.89 19.49 -0.53
CA VAL A 371 -21.44 19.51 -0.83
C VAL A 371 -21.02 20.80 -1.54
N PRO A 372 -19.96 21.51 -1.10
CA PRO A 372 -19.35 22.61 -1.86
C PRO A 372 -18.83 22.15 -3.23
N SER A 373 -19.14 22.88 -4.31
CA SER A 373 -18.86 22.48 -5.70
C SER A 373 -17.40 22.13 -5.99
N HIS A 374 -16.44 22.78 -5.31
CA HIS A 374 -15.01 22.56 -5.50
C HIS A 374 -14.41 21.52 -4.54
N LEU A 375 -15.18 20.95 -3.60
CA LEU A 375 -14.66 19.97 -2.64
C LEU A 375 -14.13 18.69 -3.32
N PRO A 376 -14.80 18.08 -4.31
CA PRO A 376 -14.26 16.89 -4.98
C PRO A 376 -12.94 17.17 -5.71
N ALA A 377 -12.82 18.34 -6.36
CA ALA A 377 -11.61 18.76 -7.05
C ALA A 377 -10.46 19.03 -6.06
N ALA A 378 -10.74 19.68 -4.93
CA ALA A 378 -9.74 19.90 -3.87
C ALA A 378 -9.32 18.59 -3.17
N ALA A 379 -10.26 17.67 -2.94
CA ALA A 379 -9.96 16.34 -2.42
C ALA A 379 -9.11 15.52 -3.40
N HIS A 380 -9.35 15.60 -4.72
CA HIS A 380 -8.47 15.01 -5.73
C HIS A 380 -7.07 15.64 -5.71
N ARG A 381 -7.00 16.99 -5.68
CA ARG A 381 -5.73 17.75 -5.61
C ARG A 381 -4.86 17.37 -4.42
N LEU A 382 -5.44 17.31 -3.22
CA LEU A 382 -4.73 16.90 -2.00
C LEU A 382 -4.25 15.44 -2.07
N THR A 383 -5.11 14.53 -2.54
CA THR A 383 -4.85 13.09 -2.43
C THR A 383 -4.09 12.50 -3.61
N GLY A 384 -3.92 13.24 -4.72
CA GLY A 384 -3.49 12.68 -6.00
C GLY A 384 -4.42 11.59 -6.54
N GLY A 385 -5.68 11.56 -6.08
CA GLY A 385 -6.61 10.45 -6.31
C GLY A 385 -6.34 9.19 -5.49
N ASN A 386 -5.59 9.25 -4.38
CA ASN A 386 -5.39 8.10 -3.50
C ASN A 386 -6.75 7.61 -2.93
N PRO A 387 -7.21 6.38 -3.24
CA PRO A 387 -8.53 5.89 -2.84
C PRO A 387 -8.83 5.98 -1.35
N LEU A 388 -7.85 5.66 -0.49
CA LEU A 388 -8.00 5.77 0.96
C LEU A 388 -8.18 7.24 1.40
N GLY A 389 -7.43 8.16 0.79
CA GLY A 389 -7.57 9.59 1.04
C GLY A 389 -8.93 10.12 0.60
N VAL A 390 -9.34 9.80 -0.63
CA VAL A 390 -10.62 10.22 -1.21
C VAL A 390 -11.81 9.72 -0.37
N VAL A 391 -11.83 8.43 -0.02
CA VAL A 391 -12.92 7.86 0.79
C VAL A 391 -12.96 8.48 2.19
N LEU A 392 -11.83 8.57 2.90
CA LEU A 392 -11.83 9.09 4.27
C LEU A 392 -12.17 10.60 4.33
N LEU A 393 -11.74 11.39 3.34
CA LEU A 393 -12.16 12.80 3.22
C LEU A 393 -13.66 12.92 2.91
N ALA A 394 -14.23 12.04 2.08
CA ALA A 394 -15.66 12.00 1.80
C ALA A 394 -16.49 11.55 3.01
N GLU A 395 -16.02 10.56 3.78
CA GLU A 395 -16.64 10.14 5.04
C GLU A 395 -16.54 11.25 6.12
N SER A 396 -15.40 11.94 6.22
CA SER A 396 -15.24 13.11 7.11
C SER A 396 -16.16 14.27 6.69
N ALA A 397 -16.30 14.54 5.39
CA ALA A 397 -17.22 15.54 4.87
C ALA A 397 -18.69 15.21 5.19
N ALA A 398 -19.10 13.95 5.04
CA ALA A 398 -20.43 13.48 5.42
C ALA A 398 -20.72 13.61 6.93
N GLN A 399 -19.69 13.58 7.79
CA GLN A 399 -19.81 13.77 9.23
C GLN A 399 -19.83 15.24 9.68
N HIS A 400 -19.26 16.17 8.90
CA HIS A 400 -18.98 17.54 9.35
C HIS A 400 -19.58 18.68 8.50
N LEU A 401 -20.01 18.43 7.26
CA LEU A 401 -20.70 19.44 6.45
C LEU A 401 -22.13 19.71 6.99
N PRO A 402 -22.64 20.96 6.89
CA PRO A 402 -22.04 22.15 6.28
C PRO A 402 -21.17 22.98 7.25
N GLY A 403 -20.77 22.43 8.41
CA GLY A 403 -20.03 23.14 9.46
C GLY A 403 -18.54 23.37 9.17
N VAL A 404 -18.05 22.96 8.01
CA VAL A 404 -16.63 23.02 7.59
C VAL A 404 -16.50 23.70 6.23
N THR A 405 -15.46 24.52 6.07
CA THR A 405 -15.25 25.41 4.91
C THR A 405 -14.00 25.09 4.07
N SER A 406 -13.09 24.27 4.59
CA SER A 406 -11.81 23.92 3.95
C SER A 406 -11.47 22.43 4.08
N VAL A 407 -10.52 21.95 3.28
CA VAL A 407 -10.03 20.56 3.39
C VAL A 407 -9.12 20.41 4.61
N GLY A 408 -8.38 21.46 5.00
CA GLY A 408 -7.62 21.50 6.25
C GLY A 408 -8.49 21.29 7.50
N GLU A 409 -9.67 21.89 7.55
CA GLU A 409 -10.66 21.64 8.62
C GLU A 409 -11.21 20.19 8.59
N LEU A 410 -11.46 19.61 7.40
CA LEU A 410 -11.87 18.19 7.29
C LEU A 410 -10.78 17.21 7.75
N LEU A 411 -9.51 17.62 7.69
CA LEU A 411 -8.35 16.84 8.16
C LEU A 411 -8.14 16.94 9.68
N THR A 412 -8.55 18.04 10.32
CA THR A 412 -8.39 18.26 11.77
C THR A 412 -9.64 17.88 12.58
N ALA A 413 -10.81 17.82 11.95
CA ALA A 413 -12.05 17.36 12.54
C ALA A 413 -12.00 15.89 13.05
N GLU A 414 -12.81 15.59 14.08
CA GLU A 414 -12.83 14.28 14.76
C GLU A 414 -13.54 13.22 13.91
N PHE A 415 -12.78 12.47 13.11
CA PHE A 415 -13.31 11.43 12.25
C PHE A 415 -13.60 10.13 13.03
N ARG A 416 -14.83 9.60 12.88
CA ARG A 416 -15.25 8.32 13.47
C ARG A 416 -15.49 7.27 12.39
N PRO A 417 -14.60 6.26 12.22
CA PRO A 417 -14.77 5.21 11.21
C PRO A 417 -15.80 4.12 11.58
N ALA A 418 -16.33 4.14 12.80
CA ALA A 418 -17.43 3.29 13.28
C ALA A 418 -18.00 3.91 14.57
N GLU A 419 -19.29 3.71 14.85
CA GLU A 419 -19.99 4.31 16.01
C GLU A 419 -19.35 3.95 17.36
N ASP A 420 -18.91 2.70 17.53
CA ASP A 420 -18.30 2.19 18.77
C ASP A 420 -16.82 2.60 18.99
N ARG A 421 -16.21 3.35 18.05
CA ARG A 421 -14.79 3.73 18.13
C ARG A 421 -14.64 5.19 18.57
N ARG A 422 -13.66 5.45 19.43
CA ARG A 422 -13.17 6.82 19.68
C ARG A 422 -12.74 7.41 18.34
N GLY A 423 -13.19 8.63 18.05
CA GLY A 423 -12.71 9.36 16.89
C GLY A 423 -11.30 9.89 17.11
N LEU A 424 -10.64 10.18 16.00
CA LEU A 424 -9.31 10.79 15.93
C LEU A 424 -9.33 11.81 14.78
N PRO A 425 -8.48 12.85 14.79
CA PRO A 425 -8.33 13.75 13.65
C PRO A 425 -8.09 12.96 12.35
N ALA A 426 -8.82 13.29 11.28
CA ALA A 426 -8.78 12.54 10.02
C ALA A 426 -7.35 12.38 9.45
N HIS A 427 -6.47 13.38 9.62
CA HIS A 427 -5.07 13.27 9.20
C HIS A 427 -4.28 12.18 9.94
N GLN A 428 -4.57 11.93 11.23
CA GLN A 428 -3.93 10.86 12.00
C GLN A 428 -4.43 9.49 11.52
N ALA A 429 -5.74 9.35 11.36
CA ALA A 429 -6.36 8.13 10.83
C ALA A 429 -5.94 7.78 9.39
N LEU A 430 -5.41 8.75 8.64
CA LEU A 430 -4.74 8.58 7.35
C LEU A 430 -3.27 8.16 7.51
N LEU A 431 -2.48 8.89 8.31
CA LEU A 431 -1.06 8.60 8.55
C LEU A 431 -0.84 7.19 9.10
N ASP A 432 -1.66 6.75 10.06
CA ASP A 432 -1.68 5.38 10.64
C ASP A 432 -1.74 4.25 9.59
N ARG A 433 -2.14 4.57 8.36
CA ARG A 433 -2.32 3.63 7.24
C ARG A 433 -1.36 3.92 6.09
N LEU A 434 -0.98 5.19 5.88
CA LEU A 434 -0.19 5.66 4.74
C LEU A 434 1.33 5.64 4.97
N VAL A 435 1.80 5.64 6.22
CA VAL A 435 3.25 5.49 6.54
C VAL A 435 3.49 4.27 7.45
N PRO A 436 4.74 3.79 7.59
CA PRO A 436 5.14 2.95 8.71
C PRO A 436 4.92 3.71 10.03
N ALA A 437 4.28 3.07 11.01
CA ALA A 437 3.96 3.69 12.30
C ALA A 437 5.22 3.84 13.17
N GLU A 438 6.16 2.92 12.99
CA GLU A 438 7.47 2.84 13.66
C GLU A 438 8.45 3.95 13.28
N TYR A 439 8.18 4.74 12.23
CA TYR A 439 8.98 5.89 11.80
C TYR A 439 8.14 7.19 11.70
N LEU A 440 6.95 7.22 12.31
CA LEU A 440 6.02 8.35 12.15
C LEU A 440 6.57 9.65 12.75
N GLU A 441 7.37 9.60 13.82
CA GLU A 441 7.91 10.79 14.49
C GLU A 441 9.05 11.40 13.66
N GLU A 442 9.97 10.57 13.17
CA GLU A 442 11.07 10.95 12.27
C GLU A 442 10.52 11.48 10.94
N LEU A 443 9.54 10.80 10.33
CA LEU A 443 8.88 11.27 9.11
C LEU A 443 8.12 12.59 9.31
N THR A 444 7.58 12.85 10.50
CA THR A 444 6.91 14.13 10.82
C THR A 444 7.90 15.29 10.74
N VAL A 445 9.11 15.13 11.28
CA VAL A 445 10.18 16.13 11.20
C VAL A 445 10.74 16.23 9.77
N LEU A 446 11.13 15.09 9.17
CA LEU A 446 11.86 15.06 7.91
C LEU A 446 11.01 15.42 6.67
N ALA A 447 9.68 15.46 6.78
CA ALA A 447 8.80 15.96 5.72
C ALA A 447 9.07 17.42 5.30
N ALA A 448 9.71 18.22 6.16
CA ALA A 448 10.13 19.58 5.83
C ALA A 448 11.36 19.64 4.89
N ALA A 449 12.19 18.60 4.84
CA ALA A 449 13.42 18.57 4.04
C ALA A 449 13.17 18.39 2.52
N HIS A 450 14.10 18.92 1.73
CA HIS A 450 14.09 18.82 0.27
C HIS A 450 15.06 17.75 -0.27
N ASP A 451 16.08 17.40 0.50
CA ASP A 451 17.18 16.54 0.06
C ASP A 451 17.76 15.73 1.25
N HIS A 452 18.83 14.98 1.01
CA HIS A 452 19.47 14.17 2.05
C HIS A 452 20.19 15.02 3.11
N ASP A 453 20.77 16.16 2.73
CA ASP A 453 21.66 16.92 3.60
C ASP A 453 20.86 17.86 4.52
N SER A 454 19.78 18.45 4.01
CA SER A 454 18.75 19.14 4.80
C SER A 454 17.99 18.20 5.74
N ALA A 455 17.75 16.95 5.34
CA ALA A 455 17.21 15.92 6.23
C ALA A 455 18.20 15.55 7.34
N CYS A 456 19.50 15.46 7.05
CA CYS A 456 20.53 15.27 8.08
C CYS A 456 20.64 16.48 9.03
N ALA A 457 20.46 17.71 8.53
CA ALA A 457 20.45 18.92 9.35
C ALA A 457 19.26 18.94 10.32
N LEU A 458 18.06 18.59 9.85
CA LEU A 458 16.89 18.41 10.73
C LEU A 458 17.11 17.29 11.75
N ALA A 459 17.60 16.12 11.33
CA ALA A 459 17.86 15.00 12.22
C ALA A 459 18.78 15.40 13.38
N ALA A 460 19.92 16.04 13.08
CA ALA A 460 20.87 16.51 14.08
C ALA A 460 20.36 17.66 14.98
N ALA A 461 19.25 18.32 14.62
CA ALA A 461 18.68 19.44 15.36
C ALA A 461 17.41 19.09 16.16
N LEU A 462 16.72 17.99 15.83
CA LEU A 462 15.37 17.67 16.31
C LEU A 462 15.11 16.19 16.65
N LEU A 463 15.92 15.25 16.14
CA LEU A 463 15.76 13.82 16.43
C LEU A 463 16.78 13.36 17.50
N PRO A 464 16.60 12.17 18.11
CA PRO A 464 17.56 11.67 19.11
C PRO A 464 18.96 11.45 18.51
N ASP A 465 20.01 11.64 19.32
CA ASP A 465 21.44 11.47 18.92
C ASP A 465 21.76 10.10 18.28
N THR A 466 20.89 9.10 18.44
CA THR A 466 20.99 7.77 17.84
C THR A 466 20.51 7.69 16.39
N PHE A 467 19.82 8.71 15.86
CA PHE A 467 19.29 8.74 14.49
C PHE A 467 20.18 9.62 13.61
N GLY A 468 21.13 9.01 12.92
CA GLY A 468 22.16 9.70 12.15
C GLY A 468 21.94 9.69 10.62
N PRO A 469 22.93 10.19 9.85
CA PRO A 469 22.86 10.19 8.38
C PRO A 469 22.70 8.80 7.73
N ALA A 470 23.09 7.73 8.43
CA ALA A 470 22.85 6.36 7.97
C ALA A 470 21.36 6.00 8.04
N ASP A 471 20.69 6.36 9.13
CA ASP A 471 19.28 6.10 9.40
C ASP A 471 18.39 6.96 8.50
N VAL A 472 18.80 8.21 8.23
CA VAL A 472 18.19 9.07 7.18
C VAL A 472 18.20 8.37 5.81
N ARG A 473 19.29 7.68 5.43
CA ARG A 473 19.35 6.92 4.15
C ARG A 473 18.52 5.65 4.21
N ALA A 474 18.57 4.91 5.31
CA ALA A 474 17.76 3.71 5.50
C ALA A 474 16.26 4.03 5.37
N LEU A 475 15.81 5.17 5.93
CA LEU A 475 14.45 5.65 5.81
C LEU A 475 14.10 6.07 4.37
N GLN A 476 15.01 6.73 3.63
CA GLN A 476 14.82 7.02 2.20
C GLN A 476 14.64 5.74 1.36
N THR A 477 15.46 4.71 1.61
CA THR A 477 15.30 3.40 0.97
C THR A 477 13.95 2.76 1.33
N LEU A 478 13.59 2.76 2.61
CA LEU A 478 12.32 2.19 3.08
C LEU A 478 11.10 2.87 2.46
N LEU A 479 11.09 4.20 2.31
CA LEU A 479 10.00 4.91 1.64
C LEU A 479 9.81 4.45 0.17
N ALA A 480 10.91 4.20 -0.55
CA ALA A 480 10.87 3.68 -1.91
C ALA A 480 10.41 2.21 -1.98
N GLU A 481 10.82 1.37 -1.02
CA GLU A 481 10.36 -0.02 -0.89
C GLU A 481 8.86 -0.11 -0.57
N GLU A 482 8.38 0.77 0.33
CA GLU A 482 6.95 0.97 0.64
C GLU A 482 6.15 1.56 -0.55
N GLY A 483 6.85 2.02 -1.59
CA GLY A 483 6.28 2.46 -2.86
C GLY A 483 5.80 3.91 -2.88
N LEU A 484 6.33 4.77 -2.02
CA LEU A 484 6.20 6.22 -2.20
C LEU A 484 7.11 6.65 -3.37
N PRO A 485 6.68 7.61 -4.21
CA PRO A 485 7.52 8.16 -5.27
C PRO A 485 8.74 8.88 -4.69
N VAL A 486 9.91 8.65 -5.31
CA VAL A 486 11.14 9.41 -5.06
C VAL A 486 11.12 10.64 -5.97
N VAL A 487 11.01 11.83 -5.39
CA VAL A 487 10.89 13.10 -6.13
C VAL A 487 12.09 14.01 -5.82
N PRO A 488 12.86 14.46 -6.82
CA PRO A 488 13.95 15.42 -6.59
C PRO A 488 13.45 16.70 -5.90
N GLY A 489 14.12 17.12 -4.83
CA GLY A 489 13.74 18.31 -4.07
C GLY A 489 12.62 18.09 -3.04
N GLN A 490 12.28 16.82 -2.70
CA GLN A 490 11.42 16.48 -1.56
C GLN A 490 11.93 15.20 -0.86
N PHE A 491 12.12 15.23 0.46
CA PHE A 491 12.50 14.02 1.22
C PHE A 491 11.36 12.99 1.25
N VAL A 492 10.13 13.45 1.53
CA VAL A 492 8.90 12.68 1.33
C VAL A 492 8.30 13.11 -0.01
N GLY A 493 8.54 12.34 -1.06
CA GLY A 493 8.13 12.68 -2.43
C GLY A 493 6.66 12.45 -2.76
N ASP A 494 5.88 11.82 -1.88
CA ASP A 494 4.42 11.74 -2.02
C ASP A 494 3.77 13.04 -1.51
N PRO A 495 3.13 13.87 -2.36
CA PRO A 495 2.62 15.18 -1.93
C PRO A 495 1.50 15.09 -0.89
N PHE A 496 0.68 14.03 -0.94
CA PHE A 496 -0.42 13.81 -0.01
C PHE A 496 0.11 13.44 1.38
N VAL A 497 1.03 12.48 1.45
CA VAL A 497 1.69 12.09 2.70
C VAL A 497 2.53 13.24 3.26
N ARG A 498 3.27 13.97 2.42
CA ARG A 498 4.02 15.16 2.85
C ARG A 498 3.11 16.24 3.44
N ALA A 499 1.96 16.53 2.81
CA ALA A 499 0.99 17.48 3.36
C ALA A 499 0.42 17.05 4.72
N LEU A 500 0.12 15.76 4.90
CA LEU A 500 -0.34 15.20 6.18
C LEU A 500 0.73 15.24 7.27
N LEU A 501 2.00 14.93 6.93
CA LEU A 501 3.12 15.00 7.87
C LEU A 501 3.46 16.44 8.27
N LEU A 502 3.40 17.39 7.34
CA LEU A 502 3.58 18.81 7.63
C LEU A 502 2.43 19.38 8.49
N LEU A 503 1.19 18.94 8.25
CA LEU A 503 0.06 19.27 9.13
C LEU A 503 0.27 18.71 10.55
N ARG A 504 0.79 17.48 10.67
CA ARG A 504 1.14 16.87 11.96
C ARG A 504 2.31 17.59 12.65
N LEU A 505 3.33 18.03 11.91
CA LEU A 505 4.45 18.82 12.45
C LEU A 505 3.98 20.18 12.95
N HIS A 506 3.11 20.85 12.18
CA HIS A 506 2.48 22.11 12.58
C HIS A 506 1.65 21.93 13.85
N LEU A 507 0.83 20.87 13.95
CA LEU A 507 -0.03 20.59 15.11
C LEU A 507 0.66 19.79 16.23
N CYS A 508 1.98 19.63 16.20
CA CYS A 508 2.73 18.82 17.18
C CYS A 508 2.74 19.49 18.57
N ASP A 509 3.07 20.78 18.61
CA ASP A 509 3.06 21.61 19.82
C ASP A 509 1.95 22.66 19.75
N ALA A 510 1.36 22.99 20.90
CA ALA A 510 0.31 24.02 20.98
C ALA A 510 0.81 25.46 20.75
N ASP A 511 2.12 25.70 20.81
CA ASP A 511 2.80 26.95 20.44
C ASP A 511 3.59 26.83 19.11
N HIS A 512 3.47 25.67 18.44
CA HIS A 512 4.14 25.33 17.19
C HIS A 512 5.69 25.42 17.28
N ALA A 513 6.27 25.13 18.44
CA ALA A 513 7.73 25.15 18.65
C ALA A 513 8.48 24.25 17.66
N SER A 514 8.07 22.99 17.47
CA SER A 514 8.71 22.06 16.53
C SER A 514 8.63 22.55 15.08
N TRP A 515 7.49 23.13 14.67
CA TRP A 515 7.30 23.74 13.36
C TRP A 515 8.27 24.89 13.12
N ARG A 516 8.32 25.84 14.07
CA ARG A 516 9.21 27.00 14.01
C ARG A 516 10.67 26.56 13.94
N ARG A 517 11.10 25.71 14.87
CA ARG A 517 12.47 25.21 14.96
C ARG A 517 12.90 24.40 13.73
N ALA A 518 12.00 23.63 13.11
CA ALA A 518 12.30 22.90 11.87
C ALA A 518 12.59 23.85 10.70
N HIS A 519 11.75 24.87 10.50
CA HIS A 519 11.99 25.85 9.43
C HIS A 519 13.15 26.80 9.74
N GLU A 520 13.34 27.22 10.98
CA GLU A 520 14.52 27.98 11.43
C GLU A 520 15.82 27.20 11.14
N THR A 521 15.87 25.90 11.49
CA THR A 521 17.02 25.02 11.17
C THR A 521 17.32 24.97 9.67
N LEU A 522 16.30 24.94 8.81
CA LEU A 522 16.48 24.92 7.37
C LEU A 522 16.87 26.29 6.78
N ILE A 523 16.41 27.39 7.38
CA ILE A 523 16.82 28.76 7.02
C ILE A 523 18.31 28.99 7.31
N ASP A 524 18.81 28.44 8.43
CA ASP A 524 20.23 28.47 8.78
C ASP A 524 21.09 27.48 7.95
N HIS A 525 20.50 26.37 7.49
CA HIS A 525 21.15 25.40 6.59
C HIS A 525 21.37 25.96 5.17
N TYR A 526 20.37 26.64 4.59
CA TYR A 526 20.43 27.08 3.20
C TYR A 526 21.13 28.44 3.03
N THR A 527 22.42 28.40 2.69
CA THR A 527 23.26 29.57 2.42
C THR A 527 23.05 30.17 1.03
N GLU A 528 23.13 31.50 0.92
CA GLU A 528 23.12 32.21 -0.36
C GLU A 528 24.45 32.11 -1.14
N PRO A 529 24.45 32.18 -2.49
CA PRO A 529 23.28 32.40 -3.36
C PRO A 529 22.54 31.10 -3.74
N GLU A 530 23.20 29.94 -3.67
CA GLU A 530 22.71 28.69 -4.26
C GLU A 530 21.48 28.12 -3.52
N GLY A 531 21.43 28.25 -2.20
CA GLY A 531 20.30 27.83 -1.35
C GLY A 531 19.14 28.84 -1.28
N ALA A 532 19.27 30.03 -1.89
CA ALA A 532 18.33 31.14 -1.65
C ALA A 532 16.84 30.80 -1.90
N PRO A 533 16.43 30.06 -2.96
CA PRO A 533 15.02 29.70 -3.14
C PRO A 533 14.47 28.80 -2.03
N TYR A 534 15.28 27.86 -1.51
CA TYR A 534 14.91 26.95 -0.42
C TYR A 534 14.79 27.71 0.91
N ARG A 535 15.75 28.58 1.21
CA ARG A 535 15.66 29.52 2.33
C ARG A 535 14.37 30.34 2.29
N LEU A 536 14.03 30.93 1.14
CA LEU A 536 12.82 31.73 0.94
C LEU A 536 11.52 30.90 1.06
N HIS A 537 11.52 29.63 0.68
CA HIS A 537 10.40 28.71 0.89
C HIS A 537 10.14 28.48 2.39
N HIS A 538 11.19 28.35 3.22
CA HIS A 538 11.05 28.18 4.66
C HIS A 538 10.75 29.49 5.40
N GLU A 539 11.33 30.63 4.99
CA GLU A 539 10.94 31.95 5.49
C GLU A 539 9.43 32.20 5.24
N LEU A 540 8.92 31.84 4.06
CA LEU A 540 7.50 31.96 3.74
C LEU A 540 6.61 30.99 4.53
N ALA A 541 7.09 29.77 4.83
CA ALA A 541 6.38 28.82 5.71
C ALA A 541 6.26 29.29 7.18
N LEU A 542 7.12 30.23 7.60
CA LEU A 542 7.01 30.98 8.86
C LEU A 542 6.18 32.27 8.74
N GLY A 543 5.61 32.54 7.55
CA GLY A 543 4.85 33.76 7.27
C GLY A 543 5.69 34.99 6.92
N ASN A 544 7.03 34.90 6.90
CA ASN A 544 7.88 36.00 6.45
C ASN A 544 7.85 36.10 4.91
N THR A 545 7.13 37.10 4.40
CA THR A 545 6.97 37.33 2.97
C THR A 545 8.00 38.30 2.39
N GLU A 546 8.69 39.09 3.21
CA GLU A 546 9.38 40.31 2.74
C GLU A 546 10.58 39.99 1.85
N SER A 547 11.44 39.06 2.28
CA SER A 547 12.58 38.56 1.51
C SER A 547 12.16 38.00 0.15
N ALA A 548 11.06 37.23 0.12
CA ALA A 548 10.54 36.60 -1.09
C ALA A 548 9.98 37.64 -2.09
N ILE A 549 9.24 38.63 -1.60
CA ILE A 549 8.71 39.73 -2.43
C ILE A 549 9.87 40.59 -2.96
N ALA A 550 10.89 40.86 -2.14
CA ALA A 550 12.08 41.60 -2.57
C ALA A 550 12.84 40.86 -3.69
N ARG A 551 13.21 39.59 -3.47
CA ARG A 551 13.90 38.76 -4.46
C ARG A 551 13.13 38.68 -5.79
N LEU A 552 11.84 38.37 -5.73
CA LEU A 552 10.98 38.28 -6.93
C LEU A 552 10.78 39.63 -7.63
N ARG A 553 10.76 40.76 -6.91
CA ARG A 553 10.72 42.11 -7.51
C ARG A 553 12.02 42.43 -8.24
N ASP A 554 13.17 42.17 -7.62
CA ASP A 554 14.47 42.59 -8.13
C ASP A 554 14.93 41.72 -9.31
N ASP A 555 14.65 40.42 -9.26
CA ASP A 555 14.89 39.49 -10.38
C ASP A 555 13.93 39.72 -11.57
N PHE A 556 12.78 40.36 -11.39
CA PHE A 556 11.71 40.40 -12.39
C PHE A 556 12.17 40.91 -13.76
N THR A 557 13.10 41.87 -13.80
CA THR A 557 13.60 42.49 -15.04
C THR A 557 14.80 41.78 -15.64
N THR A 558 15.62 41.13 -14.81
CA THR A 558 16.95 40.58 -15.14
C THR A 558 16.92 39.09 -15.42
N ALA A 559 16.12 38.32 -14.69
CA ALA A 559 16.00 36.88 -14.85
C ALA A 559 15.25 36.49 -16.14
N ASP A 560 15.44 35.25 -16.59
CA ASP A 560 14.57 34.62 -17.58
C ASP A 560 13.14 34.44 -17.02
N PRO A 561 12.05 34.67 -17.79
CA PRO A 561 10.70 34.56 -17.25
C PRO A 561 10.27 33.14 -16.87
N ARG A 562 10.79 32.09 -17.51
CA ARG A 562 10.53 30.69 -17.12
C ARG A 562 11.21 30.40 -15.79
N GLU A 563 12.46 30.84 -15.62
CA GLU A 563 13.17 30.76 -14.33
C GLU A 563 12.46 31.55 -13.22
N TRP A 564 11.99 32.75 -13.52
CA TRP A 564 11.26 33.58 -12.56
C TRP A 564 9.91 32.95 -12.16
N LEU A 565 9.15 32.43 -13.13
CA LEU A 565 7.90 31.70 -12.87
C LEU A 565 8.13 30.39 -12.10
N ARG A 566 9.22 29.66 -12.40
CA ARG A 566 9.66 28.47 -11.65
C ARG A 566 10.00 28.82 -10.20
N THR A 567 10.74 29.91 -9.98
CA THR A 567 11.11 30.40 -8.65
C THR A 567 9.89 30.86 -7.86
N LEU A 568 8.96 31.57 -8.49
CA LEU A 568 7.66 31.95 -7.92
C LEU A 568 6.84 30.71 -7.51
N ARG A 569 6.65 29.72 -8.41
CA ARG A 569 5.96 28.45 -8.11
C ARG A 569 6.62 27.73 -6.92
N PHE A 570 7.95 27.65 -6.90
CA PHE A 570 8.70 26.94 -5.88
C PHE A 570 8.56 27.60 -4.49
N ILE A 571 8.80 28.92 -4.39
CA ILE A 571 8.66 29.65 -3.14
C ILE A 571 7.20 29.59 -2.67
N ALA A 572 6.24 29.83 -3.56
CA ALA A 572 4.79 29.75 -3.27
C ALA A 572 4.27 28.30 -3.04
N SER A 573 5.11 27.28 -3.11
CA SER A 573 4.78 25.93 -2.64
C SER A 573 5.06 25.72 -1.14
N ALA A 574 5.49 26.79 -0.44
CA ALA A 574 5.66 26.80 1.01
C ALA A 574 4.37 26.35 1.71
N PRO A 575 4.44 25.35 2.62
CA PRO A 575 3.28 24.92 3.38
C PRO A 575 2.74 26.06 4.25
N TYR A 576 1.44 26.10 4.46
CA TYR A 576 0.78 27.13 5.25
C TYR A 576 -0.39 26.54 6.02
N PHE A 577 -0.51 26.98 7.27
CA PHE A 577 -1.57 26.61 8.20
C PHE A 577 -2.01 27.90 8.91
N HIS A 578 -3.28 28.01 9.29
CA HIS A 578 -3.85 29.33 9.62
C HIS A 578 -3.40 29.87 10.99
N ALA A 579 -2.55 30.92 10.91
CA ALA A 579 -1.89 31.64 11.99
C ALA A 579 -0.67 30.88 12.61
N HIS A 580 0.24 31.57 13.36
CA HIS A 580 0.88 31.25 14.67
C HIS A 580 2.40 31.65 14.83
N ASP A 581 3.05 32.54 15.65
CA ASP A 581 2.96 33.64 16.72
C ASP A 581 2.64 33.48 18.26
N ALA A 582 3.66 33.17 19.08
CA ALA A 582 3.74 33.19 20.56
C ALA A 582 2.90 32.18 21.38
N GLU A 583 1.56 32.19 21.32
CA GLU A 583 0.68 31.23 22.02
C GLU A 583 -0.06 30.28 21.05
N GLY A 584 0.49 30.07 19.86
CA GLY A 584 -0.32 29.91 18.65
C GLY A 584 -0.09 31.15 17.79
N ARG A 585 -1.14 31.85 17.33
CA ARG A 585 -1.31 33.33 17.26
C ARG A 585 -0.99 34.30 16.05
N ASP A 586 -0.61 34.01 14.79
CA ASP A 586 -0.35 35.10 13.77
C ASP A 586 -1.58 35.98 13.58
N PHE A 587 -1.35 37.28 13.73
CA PHE A 587 -2.42 38.25 13.83
C PHE A 587 -2.24 39.42 12.88
N SER A 588 -3.28 39.63 12.09
CA SER A 588 -4.08 40.84 12.29
C SER A 588 -5.59 40.64 12.06
N GLY A 589 -6.11 39.40 12.10
CA GLY A 589 -7.55 39.15 12.01
C GLY A 589 -7.96 37.68 11.84
N ARG A 590 -9.26 37.40 12.02
CA ARG A 590 -9.88 36.14 11.60
C ARG A 590 -10.09 36.16 10.08
N GLY A 591 -9.54 35.18 9.38
CA GLY A 591 -9.74 34.96 7.95
C GLY A 591 -8.43 34.74 7.20
N ASN A 592 -8.52 34.22 5.98
CA ASN A 592 -7.35 33.93 5.17
C ASN A 592 -6.64 35.22 4.72
N ARG A 593 -5.49 35.49 5.34
CA ARG A 593 -4.67 36.68 5.07
C ARG A 593 -4.08 36.67 3.65
N ARG A 594 -3.79 35.50 3.07
CA ARG A 594 -3.27 35.39 1.69
C ARG A 594 -4.31 35.86 0.68
N ALA A 595 -5.54 35.37 0.76
CA ALA A 595 -6.64 35.82 -0.11
C ALA A 595 -6.87 37.34 0.00
N ALA A 596 -6.88 37.89 1.22
CA ALA A 596 -7.02 39.33 1.45
C ALA A 596 -5.85 40.16 0.85
N VAL A 597 -4.61 39.67 0.97
CA VAL A 597 -3.45 40.31 0.32
C VAL A 597 -3.53 40.19 -1.20
N ALA A 598 -3.80 39.01 -1.76
CA ALA A 598 -3.94 38.79 -3.21
C ALA A 598 -4.96 39.75 -3.85
N LEU A 599 -6.13 39.89 -3.24
CA LEU A 599 -7.20 40.81 -3.64
C LEU A 599 -6.83 42.30 -3.45
N GLY A 600 -5.70 42.62 -2.83
CA GLY A 600 -5.20 43.97 -2.60
C GLY A 600 -5.87 44.72 -1.45
N THR A 601 -6.70 44.07 -0.64
CA THR A 601 -7.48 44.75 0.42
C THR A 601 -6.61 45.28 1.56
N THR A 602 -5.34 44.87 1.62
CA THR A 602 -4.36 45.30 2.64
C THR A 602 -3.35 46.34 2.13
N ASP A 603 -3.33 46.64 0.82
CA ASP A 603 -2.25 47.44 0.21
C ASP A 603 -2.18 48.87 0.78
N ALA A 604 -3.31 49.48 1.11
CA ALA A 604 -3.38 50.82 1.69
C ALA A 604 -2.82 50.93 3.13
N ALA A 605 -2.57 49.80 3.79
CA ALA A 605 -1.97 49.72 5.12
C ALA A 605 -0.57 49.09 5.10
N TYR A 606 -0.05 48.74 3.93
CA TYR A 606 1.25 48.08 3.77
C TYR A 606 2.36 49.10 3.47
N ALA A 607 3.37 49.16 4.33
CA ALA A 607 4.51 50.05 4.15
C ALA A 607 5.46 49.48 3.09
N VAL A 608 5.46 50.08 1.90
CA VAL A 608 6.42 49.76 0.83
C VAL A 608 7.78 50.42 1.14
N PRO A 609 8.92 49.75 0.90
CA PRO A 609 10.24 50.37 0.99
C PRO A 609 10.37 51.64 0.14
N GLY A 610 11.05 52.67 0.66
CA GLY A 610 11.07 54.01 0.04
C GLY A 610 11.95 54.16 -1.21
N ASP A 611 12.71 53.12 -1.55
CA ASP A 611 13.76 53.08 -2.56
C ASP A 611 13.41 52.21 -3.79
N VAL A 612 12.21 51.62 -3.83
CA VAL A 612 11.80 50.62 -4.84
C VAL A 612 10.57 51.05 -5.65
N ASP A 613 10.36 50.42 -6.81
CA ASP A 613 9.10 50.59 -7.57
C ASP A 613 7.93 50.01 -6.76
N ALA A 614 7.14 50.92 -6.16
CA ALA A 614 6.00 50.56 -5.34
C ALA A 614 4.85 49.91 -6.12
N VAL A 615 4.73 50.18 -7.43
CA VAL A 615 3.72 49.51 -8.27
C VAL A 615 4.17 48.08 -8.51
N LEU A 616 5.41 47.85 -8.96
CA LEU A 616 5.93 46.50 -9.17
C LEU A 616 5.95 45.68 -7.87
N HIS A 617 6.43 46.27 -6.77
CA HIS A 617 6.49 45.60 -5.46
C HIS A 617 5.10 45.15 -4.98
N LEU A 618 4.08 46.01 -5.06
CA LEU A 618 2.71 45.63 -4.70
C LEU A 618 2.12 44.58 -5.67
N ARG A 619 2.45 44.61 -6.97
CA ARG A 619 2.03 43.55 -7.90
C ARG A 619 2.66 42.19 -7.56
N VAL A 620 3.96 42.15 -7.30
CA VAL A 620 4.69 40.94 -6.91
C VAL A 620 4.17 40.40 -5.57
N ARG A 621 3.91 41.27 -4.58
CA ARG A 621 3.25 40.92 -3.32
C ARG A 621 1.91 40.24 -3.54
N ARG A 622 1.00 40.87 -4.30
CA ARG A 622 -0.33 40.30 -4.58
C ARG A 622 -0.24 38.99 -5.36
N LEU A 623 0.68 38.89 -6.31
CA LEU A 623 0.92 37.67 -7.08
C LEU A 623 1.44 36.53 -6.21
N LEU A 624 2.45 36.76 -5.36
CA LEU A 624 3.00 35.74 -4.46
C LEU A 624 1.90 35.14 -3.58
N HIS A 625 1.09 35.98 -2.95
CA HIS A 625 -0.03 35.50 -2.13
C HIS A 625 -1.15 34.84 -2.95
N ALA A 626 -1.40 35.25 -4.20
CA ALA A 626 -2.39 34.62 -5.07
C ALA A 626 -1.95 33.21 -5.52
N VAL A 627 -0.67 33.03 -5.87
CA VAL A 627 -0.10 31.73 -6.20
C VAL A 627 -0.09 30.84 -4.95
N TRP A 628 0.42 31.35 -3.83
CA TRP A 628 0.53 30.62 -2.55
C TRP A 628 -0.83 30.16 -2.00
N GLU A 629 -1.90 30.91 -2.27
CA GLU A 629 -3.28 30.51 -1.93
C GLU A 629 -3.81 29.37 -2.81
N LEU A 630 -3.42 29.33 -4.08
CA LEU A 630 -3.98 28.41 -5.08
C LEU A 630 -3.13 27.13 -5.30
N THR A 631 -1.86 27.14 -4.89
CA THR A 631 -1.01 25.94 -4.76
C THR A 631 -1.34 25.11 -3.53
N ASP A 632 -1.98 25.70 -2.52
CA ASP A 632 -2.27 25.06 -1.24
C ASP A 632 -3.24 23.88 -1.39
N PRO A 633 -2.88 22.65 -1.01
CA PRO A 633 -3.76 21.48 -1.16
C PRO A 633 -4.92 21.47 -0.14
N LEU A 634 -4.92 22.34 0.87
CA LEU A 634 -5.89 22.34 1.98
C LEU A 634 -7.04 23.35 1.80
N VAL A 635 -6.91 24.27 0.85
CA VAL A 635 -7.83 25.39 0.60
C VAL A 635 -8.73 25.13 -0.60
N LEU A 636 -10.02 25.46 -0.48
CA LEU A 636 -10.94 25.48 -1.64
C LEU A 636 -10.65 26.72 -2.50
N PRO A 637 -10.42 26.58 -3.81
CA PRO A 637 -9.97 27.70 -4.66
C PRO A 637 -11.05 28.79 -4.79
N ASP A 638 -10.73 30.04 -4.42
CA ASP A 638 -11.62 31.19 -4.60
C ASP A 638 -11.53 31.75 -6.04
N PRO A 639 -12.63 31.74 -6.82
CA PRO A 639 -12.67 32.33 -8.16
C PRO A 639 -12.18 33.79 -8.22
N LYS A 640 -12.35 34.59 -7.16
CA LYS A 640 -11.89 35.98 -7.11
C LYS A 640 -10.36 36.08 -7.05
N VAL A 641 -9.71 35.16 -6.34
CA VAL A 641 -8.25 35.06 -6.30
C VAL A 641 -7.73 34.58 -7.65
N CYS A 642 -8.43 33.65 -8.31
CA CYS A 642 -8.15 33.22 -9.68
C CYS A 642 -8.25 34.36 -10.72
N ASP A 643 -9.30 35.18 -10.67
CA ASP A 643 -9.45 36.36 -11.55
C ASP A 643 -8.39 37.43 -11.26
N ARG A 644 -7.98 37.58 -9.98
CA ARG A 644 -6.92 38.51 -9.59
C ARG A 644 -5.52 38.03 -10.01
N LEU A 645 -5.26 36.72 -9.94
CA LEU A 645 -4.06 36.08 -10.46
C LEU A 645 -3.91 36.35 -11.96
N ARG A 646 -4.99 36.16 -12.73
CA ARG A 646 -5.04 36.51 -14.17
C ARG A 646 -4.66 37.97 -14.39
N PHE A 647 -5.32 38.89 -13.69
CA PHE A 647 -5.09 40.32 -13.84
C PHE A 647 -3.62 40.71 -13.58
N GLU A 648 -3.01 40.25 -12.48
CA GLU A 648 -1.62 40.65 -12.19
C GLU A 648 -0.61 40.05 -13.18
N LEU A 649 -0.78 38.79 -13.62
CA LEU A 649 0.08 38.18 -14.63
C LEU A 649 -0.06 38.86 -16.01
N GLU A 650 -1.28 39.22 -16.42
CA GLU A 650 -1.49 40.03 -17.64
C GLU A 650 -0.80 41.40 -17.53
N GLN A 651 -0.91 42.06 -16.38
CA GLN A 651 -0.29 43.37 -16.16
C GLN A 651 1.24 43.31 -16.14
N LEU A 652 1.84 42.26 -15.55
CA LEU A 652 3.29 42.01 -15.61
C LEU A 652 3.74 41.64 -17.02
N SER A 653 2.93 40.91 -17.81
CA SER A 653 3.27 40.58 -19.21
C SER A 653 3.49 41.83 -20.08
N ASN A 654 2.69 42.89 -19.84
CA ASN A 654 2.82 44.18 -20.51
C ASN A 654 4.10 44.96 -20.11
N LEU A 655 4.70 44.66 -18.95
CA LEU A 655 5.96 45.29 -18.49
C LEU A 655 7.22 44.65 -19.08
N ARG A 656 7.15 43.43 -19.63
CA ARG A 656 8.24 42.81 -20.41
C ARG A 656 7.76 42.33 -21.80
N PRO A 657 7.40 43.22 -22.74
CA PRO A 657 6.81 42.81 -24.03
C PRO A 657 7.62 41.79 -24.83
N ALA A 658 8.96 41.86 -24.79
CA ALA A 658 9.85 40.92 -25.48
C ALA A 658 9.86 39.50 -24.88
N ALA A 659 9.28 39.30 -23.69
CA ALA A 659 9.31 38.05 -22.94
C ALA A 659 7.95 37.68 -22.30
N GLY A 660 6.91 38.51 -22.51
CA GLY A 660 5.62 38.45 -21.81
C GLY A 660 4.71 37.30 -22.22
N ALA A 661 5.01 36.59 -23.30
CA ALA A 661 4.20 35.47 -23.79
C ALA A 661 4.01 34.36 -22.74
N LEU A 662 5.04 34.06 -21.93
CA LEU A 662 4.95 33.09 -20.84
C LEU A 662 4.09 33.59 -19.68
N LEU A 663 4.19 34.87 -19.32
CA LEU A 663 3.36 35.50 -18.28
C LEU A 663 1.88 35.55 -18.69
N TRP A 664 1.61 35.85 -19.97
CA TRP A 664 0.27 35.87 -20.55
C TRP A 664 -0.33 34.46 -20.74
N ARG A 665 0.50 33.44 -20.96
CA ARG A 665 0.06 32.04 -20.92
C ARG A 665 -0.32 31.64 -19.48
N ALA A 666 0.56 31.89 -18.52
CA ALA A 666 0.31 31.61 -17.10
C ALA A 666 -0.96 32.30 -16.56
N SER A 667 -1.31 33.51 -17.04
CA SER A 667 -2.54 34.20 -16.64
C SER A 667 -3.83 33.47 -17.04
N ARG A 668 -3.76 32.57 -18.01
CA ARG A 668 -4.88 31.76 -18.50
C ARG A 668 -4.86 30.37 -17.90
N ASP A 669 -3.71 29.72 -17.97
CA ASP A 669 -3.56 28.30 -17.64
C ASP A 669 -3.64 28.07 -16.12
N TRP A 670 -3.00 28.93 -15.30
CA TRP A 670 -3.00 28.76 -13.83
C TRP A 670 -4.38 28.94 -13.17
N PRO A 671 -5.17 29.99 -13.47
CA PRO A 671 -6.51 30.13 -12.90
C PRO A 671 -7.47 29.00 -13.30
N ALA A 672 -7.29 28.41 -14.49
CA ALA A 672 -8.08 27.27 -14.94
C ALA A 672 -7.70 25.99 -14.19
N ALA A 673 -6.40 25.69 -14.10
CA ALA A 673 -5.87 24.56 -13.34
C ALA A 673 -6.32 24.58 -11.87
N ALA A 674 -6.19 25.73 -11.19
CA ALA A 674 -6.58 25.91 -9.80
C ALA A 674 -8.06 25.54 -9.53
N LEU A 675 -8.97 25.99 -10.40
CA LEU A 675 -10.41 25.73 -10.29
C LEU A 675 -10.80 24.28 -10.63
N ALA A 676 -10.04 23.63 -11.51
CA ALA A 676 -10.18 22.22 -11.85
C ALA A 676 -9.57 21.25 -10.81
N GLY A 677 -8.78 21.76 -9.86
CA GLY A 677 -8.07 20.94 -8.88
C GLY A 677 -6.72 20.40 -9.39
N HIS A 678 -6.19 20.93 -10.49
CA HIS A 678 -4.87 20.56 -11.00
C HIS A 678 -3.76 21.43 -10.38
N PRO A 679 -2.51 20.94 -10.33
CA PRO A 679 -1.36 21.78 -10.01
C PRO A 679 -1.23 22.98 -10.96
N LEU A 680 -0.61 24.06 -10.51
CA LEU A 680 -0.27 25.17 -11.41
C LEU A 680 0.93 24.75 -12.26
N GLU A 681 0.72 24.43 -13.54
CA GLU A 681 1.73 23.84 -14.42
C GLU A 681 2.81 24.84 -14.90
N GLY A 682 3.97 24.31 -15.28
CA GLY A 682 5.12 25.04 -15.81
C GLY A 682 5.06 25.19 -17.33
N PRO A 683 5.81 26.15 -17.91
CA PRO A 683 5.83 26.36 -19.36
C PRO A 683 6.44 25.20 -20.17
N ASP A 684 7.01 24.19 -19.49
CA ASP A 684 7.70 23.03 -20.06
C ASP A 684 6.86 21.74 -20.05
N GLU A 685 5.80 21.69 -19.23
CA GLU A 685 5.01 20.48 -18.95
C GLU A 685 4.04 20.10 -20.10
N HIS A 686 4.20 20.72 -21.28
CA HIS A 686 3.33 20.54 -22.45
C HIS A 686 4.03 20.20 -23.78
N GLU A 687 5.37 20.09 -23.83
CA GLU A 687 6.07 19.81 -25.11
C GLU A 687 6.35 18.31 -25.37
N ASP A 688 6.30 17.44 -24.34
CA ASP A 688 6.77 16.04 -24.44
C ASP A 688 5.68 15.04 -24.89
N ASP A 689 4.41 15.27 -24.54
CA ASP A 689 3.25 14.41 -24.94
C ASP A 689 2.92 14.49 -26.46
N GLY A 690 3.65 15.30 -27.24
CA GLY A 690 3.29 15.68 -28.60
C GLY A 690 4.03 14.99 -29.76
N ARG A 691 5.05 14.16 -29.52
CA ARG A 691 5.91 13.61 -30.60
C ARG A 691 6.32 12.13 -30.42
N GLY A 692 5.32 11.26 -30.32
CA GLY A 692 5.48 9.80 -30.16
C GLY A 692 5.05 8.92 -31.35
N GLU A 693 4.72 9.47 -32.52
CA GLU A 693 4.26 8.69 -33.70
C GLU A 693 5.11 8.94 -34.95
N ALA A 694 5.92 7.94 -35.34
CA ALA A 694 6.49 7.73 -36.68
C ALA A 694 6.98 6.26 -36.83
#